data_AF-A0A1F3A6U9-F1
#
_entry.id   AF-A0A1F3A6U9-F1
#
_cell.length_a   1.000
_cell.length_b   1.000
_cell.length_c   1.000
_cell.angle_alpha   90.00
_cell.angle_beta   90.00
_cell.angle_gamma   90.00
#
_symmetry.space_group_name_H-M   'P 1'
#
loop_
_entity.id
_entity.type
_entity.pdbx_description
1 polymer ?
#
loop_
_entity_poly.entity_id
_entity_poly.type
_entity_poly.pdbx_seq_one_letter_code
_entity_poly.pdbx_strand_id
1 'polypeptide(L)'
;RDGAFGVTADCAPFDEDVVAAIENHTFDPVEALQWRSDALDFSSIAALRASLDQRSPRPDLHRARPDDDEVALAGLSADEALLQRTKGRAATELLWQVCQIPDFRKVSADQHLKLLSEIHAEIEGGGRLRDDWLAARIEKLANAEGDFDTISSRIAHIRTWTYLSNRAQWVENAAYWQARTRAIEDELSDALHEKLTQRFVDRRTSVLLKKLRDQAPVLAGVTDDGDVIVEGQFVGRLIGFEFAVDPRARGQDAKRMRGAAERALAPILAARAAALANSPESELKLSEDGVIWWRSSPVAELRKGPALMRPEVVVRGLDAISPNLRGRVADRLGAYAAARIETPLAELIALKRAVDATDEGGLSGQARGIAFRLVENFGAMSRTQFGDELKQLPPDDRAKLRNLGVRFGEYTLHMPTLLKPAAARLMAMLWALSAGKSPGDLQMPKPGLVSFAVTQDVPHAFLYALGYRPSGDRAVRIDMLERLAQQIRTARNSPDAREGFTATSQMMSLVGCSGEEFESILRSLGYRKQTIKRQIAAPAPAQSAPAPDAAPEEAQMPAEAAPTEEAAPVDAVESAPEATAGEQEAAPIEAVEAVEAPVEAITAPVDAAPVDAAPVDATTSAPAEIEVTVWRMAPRRPPQPKRPPKRDDRDAAQAAPQHREARGERAPRRDRDQNRDQHRDQNRHQERAGGKKPFRKNADAAPRQYSSAPRRERGPDPNSPFAVLAALKANMNGEPKAE
;
A
#
# COMPACT_ATOMS: atom_id res chain seq x y z
N ARG A 1 -38.70 9.11 25.10
CA ARG A 1 -37.65 8.14 24.73
C ARG A 1 -36.42 8.97 24.53
N ASP A 2 -35.35 8.64 25.23
CA ASP A 2 -34.15 9.47 25.23
C ASP A 2 -33.39 9.20 23.93
N GLY A 3 -32.88 10.27 23.32
CA GLY A 3 -32.17 10.23 22.04
C GLY A 3 -30.72 10.68 22.20
N ALA A 4 -29.92 10.47 21.17
CA ALA A 4 -28.54 10.97 21.11
C ALA A 4 -28.45 12.17 20.16
N PHE A 5 -27.60 13.14 20.50
CA PHE A 5 -27.25 14.28 19.66
C PHE A 5 -25.73 14.51 19.69
N GLY A 6 -25.20 15.24 18.71
CA GLY A 6 -23.77 15.44 18.56
C GLY A 6 -23.42 16.30 17.34
N VAL A 7 -22.13 16.53 17.13
CA VAL A 7 -21.59 17.37 16.04
C VAL A 7 -21.00 16.52 14.92
N THR A 8 -20.95 17.06 13.70
CA THR A 8 -20.45 16.37 12.49
C THR A 8 -19.18 17.02 11.96
N ALA A 9 -18.24 16.18 11.49
CA ALA A 9 -16.96 16.61 10.93
C ALA A 9 -16.20 17.62 11.83
N ASP A 10 -15.66 18.70 11.26
CA ASP A 10 -14.87 19.71 11.96
C ASP A 10 -15.73 20.81 12.64
N CYS A 11 -17.03 20.58 12.85
CA CYS A 11 -17.87 21.50 13.59
C CYS A 11 -17.41 21.58 15.06
N ALA A 12 -17.34 22.80 15.60
CA ALA A 12 -17.05 23.01 17.02
C ALA A 12 -18.06 22.26 17.90
N PRO A 13 -17.63 21.70 19.05
CA PRO A 13 -18.55 21.07 19.99
C PRO A 13 -19.59 22.08 20.48
N PHE A 14 -20.77 21.59 20.88
CA PHE A 14 -21.78 22.42 21.54
C PHE A 14 -21.24 22.96 22.87
N ASP A 15 -21.61 24.19 23.21
CA ASP A 15 -21.36 24.74 24.54
C ASP A 15 -22.07 23.91 25.62
N GLU A 16 -21.43 23.72 26.78
CA GLU A 16 -21.94 22.84 27.85
C GLU A 16 -23.35 23.27 28.33
N ASP A 17 -23.64 24.57 28.35
CA ASP A 17 -24.96 25.12 28.68
C ASP A 17 -26.05 24.65 27.71
N VAL A 18 -25.73 24.51 26.42
CA VAL A 18 -26.67 24.04 25.38
C VAL A 18 -26.90 22.54 25.50
N VAL A 19 -25.84 21.76 25.78
CA VAL A 19 -25.95 20.32 26.07
C VAL A 19 -26.87 20.10 27.28
N ALA A 20 -26.61 20.80 28.38
CA ALA A 20 -27.41 20.72 29.59
C ALA A 20 -28.87 21.18 29.38
N ALA A 21 -29.10 22.22 28.57
CA ALA A 21 -30.45 22.68 28.22
C ALA A 21 -31.23 21.60 27.45
N ILE A 22 -30.60 20.95 26.45
CA ILE A 22 -31.21 19.88 25.65
C ILE A 22 -31.51 18.65 26.51
N GLU A 23 -30.53 18.18 27.30
CA GLU A 23 -30.70 16.98 28.14
C GLU A 23 -31.80 17.16 29.19
N ASN A 24 -31.82 18.31 29.87
CA ASN A 24 -32.81 18.60 30.92
C ASN A 24 -34.15 19.14 30.37
N HIS A 25 -34.29 19.28 29.04
CA HIS A 25 -35.46 19.86 28.39
C HIS A 25 -35.81 21.28 28.88
N THR A 26 -34.77 22.05 29.24
CA THR A 26 -34.87 23.44 29.71
C THR A 26 -34.80 24.36 28.50
N PHE A 27 -35.94 24.90 28.07
CA PHE A 27 -36.04 25.83 26.95
C PHE A 27 -36.51 27.19 27.44
N ASP A 28 -35.98 28.26 26.85
CA ASP A 28 -36.47 29.62 27.10
C ASP A 28 -37.96 29.72 26.73
N PRO A 29 -38.79 30.40 27.55
CA PRO A 29 -40.20 30.57 27.25
C PRO A 29 -40.37 31.44 26.00
N VAL A 30 -41.29 31.07 25.11
CA VAL A 30 -41.61 31.88 23.93
C VAL A 30 -42.40 33.11 24.38
N GLU A 31 -41.71 34.25 24.52
CA GLU A 31 -42.27 35.50 25.03
C GLU A 31 -43.29 36.15 24.07
N ALA A 32 -43.17 35.88 22.77
CA ALA A 32 -44.00 36.48 21.73
C ALA A 32 -44.14 35.54 20.53
N LEU A 33 -45.37 35.36 20.05
CA LEU A 33 -45.67 34.66 18.79
C LEU A 33 -46.22 35.65 17.76
N GLN A 34 -45.89 35.42 16.48
CA GLN A 34 -46.48 36.17 15.37
C GLN A 34 -47.84 35.59 14.99
N TRP A 35 -48.82 36.45 14.77
CA TRP A 35 -50.20 36.07 14.46
C TRP A 35 -50.75 36.86 13.28
N ARG A 36 -51.61 36.20 12.50
CA ARG A 36 -52.36 36.75 11.37
C ARG A 36 -53.77 36.15 11.40
N SER A 37 -54.77 36.89 10.92
CA SER A 37 -56.15 36.40 10.86
C SER A 37 -56.31 35.33 9.77
N ASP A 38 -56.98 34.24 10.10
CA ASP A 38 -57.46 33.20 9.18
C ASP A 38 -58.89 33.48 8.67
N ALA A 39 -59.65 34.27 9.41
CA ALA A 39 -61.03 34.68 9.10
C ALA A 39 -61.09 35.81 8.06
N LEU A 40 -60.67 35.52 6.83
CA LEU A 40 -60.58 36.49 5.73
C LEU A 40 -61.95 36.82 5.11
N ASP A 41 -62.24 38.12 4.91
CA ASP A 41 -63.46 38.56 4.22
C ASP A 41 -63.21 38.92 2.75
N PHE A 42 -63.63 38.04 1.86
CA PHE A 42 -63.57 38.23 0.41
C PHE A 42 -64.72 39.06 -0.17
N SER A 43 -65.58 39.70 0.64
CA SER A 43 -66.69 40.53 0.15
C SER A 43 -66.25 41.68 -0.77
N SER A 44 -65.07 42.25 -0.50
CA SER A 44 -64.40 43.26 -1.33
C SER A 44 -62.90 43.32 -0.97
N ILE A 45 -62.08 43.89 -1.84
CA ILE A 45 -60.64 44.09 -1.59
C ILE A 45 -60.39 44.95 -0.32
N ALA A 46 -61.26 45.93 -0.05
CA ALA A 46 -61.19 46.74 1.16
C ALA A 46 -61.50 45.94 2.43
N ALA A 47 -62.49 45.05 2.38
CA ALA A 47 -62.82 44.16 3.50
C ALA A 47 -61.73 43.10 3.73
N LEU A 48 -61.15 42.55 2.66
CA LEU A 48 -60.03 41.62 2.74
C LEU A 48 -58.84 42.26 3.47
N ARG A 49 -58.43 43.47 3.05
CA ARG A 49 -57.38 44.23 3.73
C ARG A 49 -57.71 44.50 5.20
N ALA A 50 -58.95 44.90 5.51
CA ALA A 50 -59.38 45.09 6.90
C ALA A 50 -59.35 43.80 7.74
N SER A 51 -59.63 42.63 7.15
CA SER A 51 -59.54 41.33 7.82
C SER A 51 -58.08 40.88 8.06
N LEU A 52 -57.16 41.20 7.14
CA LEU A 52 -55.71 41.00 7.32
C LEU A 52 -55.12 41.94 8.37
N ASP A 53 -55.60 43.19 8.43
CA ASP A 53 -55.20 44.23 9.40
C ASP A 53 -55.78 44.02 10.82
N GLN A 54 -56.58 42.98 11.03
CA GLN A 54 -57.12 42.65 12.35
C GLN A 54 -56.00 42.47 13.37
N ARG A 55 -56.28 42.78 14.64
CA ARG A 55 -55.37 42.50 15.76
C ARG A 55 -55.75 41.19 16.43
N SER A 56 -54.76 40.49 16.97
CA SER A 56 -55.01 39.28 17.74
C SER A 56 -55.94 39.57 18.93
N PRO A 57 -56.89 38.68 19.26
CA PRO A 57 -57.67 38.75 20.49
C PRO A 57 -56.82 38.46 21.75
N ARG A 58 -55.60 37.95 21.58
CA ARG A 58 -54.68 37.57 22.66
C ARG A 58 -53.48 38.54 22.75
N PRO A 59 -53.12 39.03 23.96
CA PRO A 59 -52.06 40.03 24.13
C PRO A 59 -50.63 39.47 23.91
N ASP A 60 -50.44 38.16 24.08
CA ASP A 60 -49.20 37.42 23.84
C ASP A 60 -48.92 37.11 22.35
N LEU A 61 -49.89 37.44 21.48
CA LEU A 61 -49.83 37.22 20.04
C LEU A 61 -49.71 38.57 19.32
N HIS A 62 -48.54 38.87 18.79
CA HIS A 62 -48.28 40.12 18.07
C HIS A 62 -48.63 39.97 16.59
N ARG A 63 -49.25 41.00 15.98
CA ARG A 63 -49.50 41.02 14.53
C ARG A 63 -48.20 40.78 13.78
N ALA A 64 -48.21 39.84 12.84
CA ALA A 64 -47.09 39.63 11.92
C ALA A 64 -46.76 40.94 11.16
N ARG A 65 -45.52 41.05 10.69
CA ARG A 65 -45.17 42.10 9.72
C ARG A 65 -45.88 41.77 8.40
N PRO A 66 -46.21 42.75 7.54
CA PRO A 66 -46.76 42.48 6.22
C PRO A 66 -45.80 41.57 5.43
N ASP A 67 -46.26 40.37 5.11
CA ASP A 67 -45.55 39.43 4.25
C ASP A 67 -45.69 39.84 2.76
N ASP A 68 -44.93 39.18 1.88
CA ASP A 68 -44.89 39.47 0.45
C ASP A 68 -46.28 39.46 -0.21
N ASP A 69 -47.22 38.63 0.29
CA ASP A 69 -48.60 38.53 -0.22
C ASP A 69 -49.47 39.77 0.13
N GLU A 70 -49.27 40.35 1.31
CA GLU A 70 -49.96 41.56 1.78
C GLU A 70 -49.43 42.80 1.05
N VAL A 71 -48.11 42.83 0.84
CA VAL A 71 -47.44 43.86 0.03
C VAL A 71 -47.88 43.75 -1.43
N ALA A 72 -48.00 42.54 -1.97
CA ALA A 72 -48.52 42.29 -3.32
C ALA A 72 -49.98 42.74 -3.44
N LEU A 73 -50.85 42.39 -2.48
CA LEU A 73 -52.25 42.83 -2.46
C LEU A 73 -52.36 44.36 -2.37
N ALA A 74 -51.56 45.00 -1.51
CA ALA A 74 -51.53 46.45 -1.38
C ALA A 74 -51.12 47.12 -2.71
N GLY A 75 -50.07 46.61 -3.37
CA GLY A 75 -49.59 47.09 -4.66
C GLY A 75 -50.60 46.90 -5.80
N LEU A 76 -51.17 45.70 -5.96
CA LEU A 76 -52.19 45.43 -6.97
C LEU A 76 -53.49 46.22 -6.72
N SER A 77 -53.84 46.51 -5.46
CA SER A 77 -55.02 47.32 -5.13
C SER A 77 -54.90 48.81 -5.53
N ALA A 78 -53.75 49.25 -6.04
CA ALA A 78 -53.58 50.57 -6.63
C ALA A 78 -53.85 50.62 -8.15
N ASP A 79 -53.98 49.47 -8.83
CA ASP A 79 -54.29 49.39 -10.26
C ASP A 79 -55.81 49.46 -10.49
N GLU A 80 -56.29 50.62 -10.95
CA GLU A 80 -57.71 50.88 -11.20
C GLU A 80 -58.31 49.97 -12.28
N ALA A 81 -57.53 49.51 -13.27
CA ALA A 81 -58.00 48.59 -14.29
C ALA A 81 -58.21 47.17 -13.72
N LEU A 82 -57.36 46.76 -12.79
CA LEU A 82 -57.51 45.50 -12.04
C LEU A 82 -58.72 45.58 -11.09
N LEU A 83 -58.87 46.67 -10.33
CA LEU A 83 -60.04 46.90 -9.45
C LEU A 83 -61.38 46.84 -10.20
N GLN A 84 -61.44 47.34 -11.44
CA GLN A 84 -62.68 47.30 -12.23
C GLN A 84 -63.08 45.90 -12.69
N ARG A 85 -62.10 44.99 -12.82
CA ARG A 85 -62.29 43.58 -13.21
C ARG A 85 -62.62 42.72 -11.99
N THR A 86 -61.83 42.84 -10.92
CA THR A 86 -61.95 42.05 -9.67
C THR A 86 -63.18 42.42 -8.84
N LYS A 87 -64.37 42.04 -9.32
CA LYS A 87 -65.67 42.33 -8.66
C LYS A 87 -66.31 41.07 -8.09
N GLY A 88 -66.77 41.19 -6.84
CA GLY A 88 -67.45 40.12 -6.11
C GLY A 88 -66.49 39.11 -5.46
N ARG A 89 -67.08 38.18 -4.71
CA ARG A 89 -66.36 37.29 -3.79
C ARG A 89 -65.30 36.43 -4.49
N ALA A 90 -65.69 35.69 -5.52
CA ALA A 90 -64.80 34.75 -6.20
C ALA A 90 -63.60 35.44 -6.87
N ALA A 91 -63.80 36.64 -7.43
CA ALA A 91 -62.70 37.41 -8.03
C ALA A 91 -61.73 37.94 -6.96
N THR A 92 -62.26 38.46 -5.84
CA THR A 92 -61.43 38.93 -4.72
C THR A 92 -60.63 37.78 -4.09
N GLU A 93 -61.23 36.59 -3.98
CA GLU A 93 -60.58 35.38 -3.52
C GLU A 93 -59.49 34.89 -4.51
N LEU A 94 -59.76 34.92 -5.82
CA LEU A 94 -58.76 34.61 -6.85
C LEU A 94 -57.56 35.58 -6.79
N LEU A 95 -57.81 36.89 -6.71
CA LEU A 95 -56.75 37.90 -6.56
C LEU A 95 -55.89 37.60 -5.33
N TRP A 96 -56.50 37.29 -4.19
CA TRP A 96 -55.77 36.92 -2.99
C TRP A 96 -54.92 35.66 -3.17
N GLN A 97 -55.49 34.60 -3.77
CA GLN A 97 -54.75 33.38 -4.08
C GLN A 97 -53.56 33.64 -5.03
N VAL A 98 -53.64 34.64 -5.92
CA VAL A 98 -52.55 35.07 -6.80
C VAL A 98 -51.49 35.87 -6.03
N CYS A 99 -51.88 36.77 -5.12
CA CYS A 99 -50.94 37.49 -4.24
C CYS A 99 -50.03 36.54 -3.43
N GLN A 100 -50.50 35.34 -3.10
CA GLN A 100 -49.73 34.31 -2.38
C GLN A 100 -48.67 33.57 -3.21
N ILE A 101 -48.48 33.88 -4.50
CA ILE A 101 -47.43 33.25 -5.33
C ILE A 101 -46.06 33.79 -4.88
N PRO A 102 -45.12 32.94 -4.38
CA PRO A 102 -43.84 33.44 -3.88
C PRO A 102 -42.94 34.04 -4.97
N ASP A 103 -42.24 35.14 -4.66
CA ASP A 103 -41.17 35.65 -5.52
C ASP A 103 -39.87 34.87 -5.32
N PHE A 104 -39.79 33.70 -5.94
CA PHE A 104 -38.55 32.92 -6.01
C PHE A 104 -37.39 33.68 -6.67
N ARG A 105 -37.68 34.68 -7.53
CA ARG A 105 -36.70 35.43 -8.33
C ARG A 105 -36.07 36.60 -7.56
N LYS A 106 -36.68 37.05 -6.46
CA LYS A 106 -36.27 38.22 -5.66
C LYS A 106 -36.03 39.46 -6.53
N VAL A 107 -36.97 39.74 -7.42
CA VAL A 107 -36.95 40.90 -8.32
C VAL A 107 -37.45 42.16 -7.60
N SER A 108 -37.48 43.30 -8.29
CA SER A 108 -38.16 44.48 -7.75
C SER A 108 -39.66 44.22 -7.61
N ALA A 109 -40.28 44.79 -6.57
CA ALA A 109 -41.71 44.62 -6.29
C ALA A 109 -42.58 44.87 -7.53
N ASP A 110 -42.30 45.93 -8.31
CA ASP A 110 -43.02 46.24 -9.55
C ASP A 110 -42.98 45.12 -10.61
N GLN A 111 -41.87 44.39 -10.72
CA GLN A 111 -41.75 43.28 -11.67
C GLN A 111 -42.55 42.06 -11.21
N HIS A 112 -42.56 41.80 -9.89
CA HIS A 112 -43.38 40.73 -9.32
C HIS A 112 -44.87 41.06 -9.45
N LEU A 113 -45.28 42.27 -9.03
CA LEU A 113 -46.65 42.79 -9.20
C LEU A 113 -47.14 42.67 -10.65
N LYS A 114 -46.30 43.02 -11.63
CA LYS A 114 -46.66 42.85 -13.05
C LYS A 114 -46.89 41.39 -13.43
N LEU A 115 -46.04 40.45 -12.98
CA LEU A 115 -46.22 39.02 -13.22
C LEU A 115 -47.53 38.50 -12.58
N LEU A 116 -47.83 38.93 -11.35
CA LEU A 116 -49.07 38.59 -10.66
C LEU A 116 -50.30 39.12 -11.42
N SER A 117 -50.26 40.36 -11.90
CA SER A 117 -51.32 40.96 -12.71
C SER A 117 -51.53 40.21 -14.03
N GLU A 118 -50.46 39.82 -14.72
CA GLU A 118 -50.52 38.97 -15.92
C GLU A 118 -51.16 37.60 -15.64
N ILE A 119 -50.81 36.94 -14.53
CA ILE A 119 -51.37 35.64 -14.12
C ILE A 119 -52.86 35.77 -13.77
N HIS A 120 -53.22 36.76 -12.94
CA HIS A 120 -54.62 37.04 -12.60
C HIS A 120 -55.45 37.31 -13.86
N ALA A 121 -54.91 38.13 -14.78
CA ALA A 121 -55.63 38.51 -15.99
C ALA A 121 -55.91 37.33 -16.94
N GLU A 122 -54.99 36.37 -17.04
CA GLU A 122 -55.13 35.17 -17.86
C GLU A 122 -56.13 34.18 -17.23
N ILE A 123 -56.06 33.93 -15.91
CA ILE A 123 -56.98 33.03 -15.20
C ILE A 123 -58.40 33.62 -15.17
N GLU A 124 -58.57 34.93 -14.94
CA GLU A 124 -59.89 35.57 -14.94
C GLU A 124 -60.54 35.57 -16.34
N GLY A 125 -59.73 35.65 -17.41
CA GLY A 125 -60.23 35.66 -18.79
C GLY A 125 -60.60 34.27 -19.34
N GLY A 126 -59.86 33.22 -18.96
CA GLY A 126 -60.04 31.86 -19.49
C GLY A 126 -60.46 30.80 -18.47
N GLY A 127 -60.54 31.15 -17.18
CA GLY A 127 -60.73 30.21 -16.06
C GLY A 127 -59.47 29.41 -15.68
N ARG A 128 -58.52 29.26 -16.60
CA ARG A 128 -57.22 28.57 -16.43
C ARG A 128 -56.14 29.26 -17.26
N LEU A 129 -54.88 29.01 -16.89
CA LEU A 129 -53.70 29.31 -17.71
C LEU A 129 -53.66 28.34 -18.89
N ARG A 130 -53.70 28.91 -20.10
CA ARG A 130 -53.61 28.18 -21.37
C ARG A 130 -52.23 27.58 -21.58
N ASP A 131 -52.18 26.38 -22.15
CA ASP A 131 -50.93 25.67 -22.41
C ASP A 131 -49.93 26.49 -23.28
N ASP A 132 -50.39 27.12 -24.37
CA ASP A 132 -49.53 27.95 -25.24
C ASP A 132 -48.88 29.14 -24.49
N TRP A 133 -49.60 29.72 -23.53
CA TRP A 133 -49.14 30.86 -22.74
C TRP A 133 -48.07 30.45 -21.71
N LEU A 134 -48.20 29.24 -21.16
CA LEU A 134 -47.22 28.60 -20.30
C LEU A 134 -45.98 28.17 -21.09
N ALA A 135 -46.15 27.52 -22.23
CA ALA A 135 -45.08 27.09 -23.14
C ALA A 135 -44.16 28.27 -23.50
N ALA A 136 -44.73 29.37 -23.99
CA ALA A 136 -43.99 30.56 -24.40
C ALA A 136 -43.20 31.26 -23.26
N ARG A 137 -43.43 30.89 -22.00
CA ARG A 137 -42.67 31.37 -20.81
C ARG A 137 -41.67 30.32 -20.31
N ILE A 138 -42.08 29.05 -20.25
CA ILE A 138 -41.28 27.93 -19.72
C ILE A 138 -40.16 27.53 -20.69
N GLU A 139 -40.41 27.46 -21.99
CA GLU A 139 -39.41 27.04 -22.98
C GLU A 139 -38.17 27.96 -23.03
N LYS A 140 -38.36 29.25 -22.75
CA LYS A 140 -37.27 30.24 -22.66
C LYS A 140 -36.32 29.99 -21.46
N LEU A 141 -36.73 29.15 -20.51
CA LEU A 141 -35.95 28.76 -19.33
C LEU A 141 -35.25 27.41 -19.51
N ALA A 142 -35.69 26.60 -20.48
CA ALA A 142 -35.13 25.29 -20.82
C ALA A 142 -33.80 25.42 -21.60
N ASN A 143 -32.81 26.06 -20.99
CA ASN A 143 -31.46 26.18 -21.52
C ASN A 143 -30.45 26.14 -20.35
N ALA A 144 -29.54 25.16 -20.37
CA ALA A 144 -28.46 24.97 -19.39
C ALA A 144 -27.23 25.89 -19.62
N GLU A 145 -27.15 26.59 -20.76
CA GLU A 145 -26.01 27.45 -21.12
C GLU A 145 -26.02 28.79 -20.37
N GLY A 146 -24.94 29.09 -19.67
CA GLY A 146 -24.72 30.38 -19.03
C GLY A 146 -23.57 30.39 -18.04
N ASP A 147 -23.41 31.51 -17.35
CA ASP A 147 -22.66 31.56 -16.10
C ASP A 147 -23.54 31.15 -14.90
N PHE A 148 -22.92 31.04 -13.72
CA PHE A 148 -23.61 30.65 -12.49
C PHE A 148 -24.81 31.56 -12.18
N ASP A 149 -24.64 32.87 -12.36
CA ASP A 149 -25.65 33.86 -11.99
C ASP A 149 -26.85 33.80 -12.97
N THR A 150 -26.60 33.51 -14.25
CA THR A 150 -27.65 33.22 -15.27
C THR A 150 -28.43 31.96 -14.95
N ILE A 151 -27.76 30.83 -14.65
CA ILE A 151 -28.43 29.55 -14.38
C ILE A 151 -29.24 29.63 -13.07
N SER A 152 -28.67 30.22 -12.02
CA SER A 152 -29.34 30.48 -10.75
C SER A 152 -30.64 31.30 -10.94
N SER A 153 -30.59 32.35 -11.77
CA SER A 153 -31.76 33.15 -12.13
C SER A 153 -32.82 32.35 -12.91
N ARG A 154 -32.43 31.43 -13.79
CA ARG A 154 -33.37 30.53 -14.49
C ARG A 154 -34.03 29.52 -13.54
N ILE A 155 -33.28 28.94 -12.59
CA ILE A 155 -33.83 28.06 -11.53
C ILE A 155 -34.86 28.80 -10.68
N ALA A 156 -34.52 30.02 -10.25
CA ALA A 156 -35.44 30.87 -9.51
C ALA A 156 -36.73 31.17 -10.31
N HIS A 157 -36.64 31.33 -11.63
CA HIS A 157 -37.81 31.58 -12.48
C HIS A 157 -38.63 30.32 -12.77
N ILE A 158 -38.02 29.15 -13.00
CA ILE A 158 -38.77 27.90 -13.24
C ILE A 158 -39.57 27.48 -12.00
N ARG A 159 -39.08 27.75 -10.79
CA ARG A 159 -39.78 27.49 -9.52
C ARG A 159 -41.15 28.15 -9.41
N THR A 160 -41.32 29.36 -9.93
CA THR A 160 -42.64 30.01 -9.99
C THR A 160 -43.61 29.20 -10.85
N TRP A 161 -43.14 28.63 -11.98
CA TRP A 161 -43.95 27.79 -12.86
C TRP A 161 -44.19 26.39 -12.27
N THR A 162 -43.19 25.78 -11.61
CA THR A 162 -43.36 24.54 -10.83
C THR A 162 -44.43 24.73 -9.75
N TYR A 163 -44.39 25.83 -8.98
CA TYR A 163 -45.41 26.15 -7.97
C TYR A 163 -46.81 26.27 -8.60
N LEU A 164 -46.95 27.00 -9.70
CA LEU A 164 -48.23 27.16 -10.40
C LEU A 164 -48.77 25.85 -10.98
N SER A 165 -47.92 25.00 -11.54
CA SER A 165 -48.33 23.69 -12.09
C SER A 165 -48.94 22.75 -11.04
N ASN A 166 -48.56 22.91 -9.76
CA ASN A 166 -49.13 22.14 -8.65
C ASN A 166 -50.55 22.60 -8.26
N ARG A 167 -50.98 23.81 -8.68
CA ARG A 167 -52.37 24.28 -8.52
C ARG A 167 -53.23 23.76 -9.67
N ALA A 168 -53.63 22.49 -9.60
CA ALA A 168 -54.32 21.76 -10.68
C ALA A 168 -55.63 22.41 -11.19
N GLN A 169 -56.26 23.28 -10.40
CA GLN A 169 -57.44 24.07 -10.80
C GLN A 169 -57.12 25.26 -11.70
N TRP A 170 -55.86 25.71 -11.77
CA TRP A 170 -55.42 26.89 -12.52
C TRP A 170 -54.75 26.59 -13.86
N VAL A 171 -54.45 25.33 -14.16
CA VAL A 171 -53.71 24.92 -15.36
C VAL A 171 -54.55 23.90 -16.13
N GLU A 172 -54.53 23.95 -17.46
CA GLU A 172 -55.27 23.00 -18.31
C GLU A 172 -54.69 21.59 -18.18
N ASN A 173 -53.42 21.39 -18.56
CA ASN A 173 -52.73 20.09 -18.46
C ASN A 173 -51.74 20.02 -17.29
N ALA A 174 -52.26 20.12 -16.06
CA ALA A 174 -51.44 20.22 -14.83
C ALA A 174 -50.36 19.13 -14.69
N ALA A 175 -50.68 17.86 -14.93
CA ALA A 175 -49.72 16.74 -14.80
C ALA A 175 -48.56 16.83 -15.82
N TYR A 176 -48.85 17.28 -17.06
CA TYR A 176 -47.82 17.52 -18.08
C TYR A 176 -46.89 18.66 -17.64
N TRP A 177 -47.45 19.79 -17.18
CA TRP A 177 -46.65 20.93 -16.75
C TRP A 177 -45.82 20.64 -15.50
N GLN A 178 -46.34 19.91 -14.51
CA GLN A 178 -45.58 19.46 -13.35
C GLN A 178 -44.35 18.63 -13.75
N ALA A 179 -44.52 17.67 -14.66
CA ALA A 179 -43.41 16.87 -15.17
C ALA A 179 -42.41 17.74 -15.98
N ARG A 180 -42.92 18.65 -16.82
CA ARG A 180 -42.08 19.48 -17.69
C ARG A 180 -41.26 20.52 -16.93
N THR A 181 -41.84 21.22 -15.95
CA THR A 181 -41.09 22.22 -15.17
C THR A 181 -40.08 21.55 -14.25
N ARG A 182 -40.43 20.38 -13.66
CA ARG A 182 -39.50 19.58 -12.86
C ARG A 182 -38.28 19.12 -13.66
N ALA A 183 -38.49 18.56 -14.85
CA ALA A 183 -37.38 18.14 -15.71
C ALA A 183 -36.43 19.30 -16.07
N ILE A 184 -36.97 20.50 -16.30
CA ILE A 184 -36.16 21.72 -16.55
C ILE A 184 -35.43 22.17 -15.26
N GLU A 185 -36.07 22.10 -14.10
CA GLU A 185 -35.43 22.44 -12.82
C GLU A 185 -34.30 21.48 -12.45
N ASP A 186 -34.47 20.18 -12.71
CA ASP A 186 -33.44 19.15 -12.52
C ASP A 186 -32.24 19.41 -13.48
N GLU A 187 -32.48 19.60 -14.78
CA GLU A 187 -31.44 19.89 -15.78
C GLU A 187 -30.64 21.17 -15.46
N LEU A 188 -31.33 22.24 -15.05
CA LEU A 188 -30.67 23.48 -14.63
C LEU A 188 -29.88 23.31 -13.33
N SER A 189 -30.34 22.46 -12.40
CA SER A 189 -29.67 22.20 -11.12
C SER A 189 -28.36 21.44 -11.31
N ASP A 190 -28.33 20.45 -12.21
CA ASP A 190 -27.11 19.74 -12.60
C ASP A 190 -26.10 20.70 -13.26
N ALA A 191 -26.56 21.53 -14.20
CA ALA A 191 -25.73 22.54 -14.84
C ALA A 191 -25.17 23.57 -13.82
N LEU A 192 -25.97 23.98 -12.83
CA LEU A 192 -25.52 24.84 -11.75
C LEU A 192 -24.43 24.16 -10.91
N HIS A 193 -24.56 22.87 -10.61
CA HIS A 193 -23.57 22.10 -9.84
C HIS A 193 -22.23 21.99 -10.58
N GLU A 194 -22.26 21.77 -11.90
CA GLU A 194 -21.05 21.77 -12.73
C GLU A 194 -20.38 23.16 -12.73
N LYS A 195 -21.15 24.25 -12.91
CA LYS A 195 -20.62 25.63 -12.85
C LYS A 195 -20.10 26.02 -11.48
N LEU A 196 -20.73 25.57 -10.40
CA LEU A 196 -20.26 25.78 -9.03
C LEU A 196 -18.88 25.13 -8.85
N THR A 197 -18.73 23.87 -9.29
CA THR A 197 -17.48 23.12 -9.26
C THR A 197 -16.37 23.83 -10.05
N GLN A 198 -16.67 24.30 -11.27
CA GLN A 198 -15.74 25.10 -12.09
C GLN A 198 -15.33 26.41 -11.39
N ARG A 199 -16.31 27.20 -10.88
CA ARG A 199 -16.07 28.51 -10.24
C ARG A 199 -15.24 28.40 -8.95
N PHE A 200 -15.37 27.31 -8.19
CA PHE A 200 -14.53 27.06 -7.01
C PHE A 200 -13.07 26.76 -7.36
N VAL A 201 -12.81 26.11 -8.50
CA VAL A 201 -11.44 25.90 -9.02
C VAL A 201 -10.86 27.21 -9.54
N ASP A 202 -11.60 27.97 -10.35
CA ASP A 202 -11.09 29.19 -10.99
C ASP A 202 -10.90 30.37 -10.02
N ARG A 203 -11.78 30.54 -9.02
CA ARG A 203 -11.64 31.61 -8.01
C ARG A 203 -10.44 31.40 -7.09
N ARG A 204 -10.09 30.14 -6.79
CA ARG A 204 -8.84 29.79 -6.08
C ARG A 204 -7.61 30.19 -6.90
N THR A 205 -7.59 29.86 -8.20
CA THR A 205 -6.47 30.14 -9.12
C THR A 205 -6.25 31.64 -9.37
N SER A 206 -7.33 32.42 -9.52
CA SER A 206 -7.25 33.84 -9.89
C SER A 206 -6.90 34.78 -8.73
N VAL A 207 -7.31 34.49 -7.50
CA VAL A 207 -6.90 35.27 -6.31
C VAL A 207 -5.43 35.05 -5.98
N LEU A 208 -4.97 33.80 -6.14
CA LEU A 208 -3.58 33.37 -5.97
C LEU A 208 -2.63 34.17 -6.89
N LEU A 209 -2.97 34.27 -8.18
CA LEU A 209 -2.19 35.03 -9.17
C LEU A 209 -2.10 36.54 -8.90
N LYS A 210 -3.13 37.15 -8.30
CA LYS A 210 -3.17 38.60 -8.07
C LYS A 210 -2.28 39.03 -6.90
N LYS A 211 -2.05 38.16 -5.92
CA LYS A 211 -1.21 38.43 -4.73
C LYS A 211 0.24 37.93 -4.85
N LEU A 212 0.50 36.90 -5.67
CA LEU A 212 1.87 36.44 -6.00
C LEU A 212 2.76 37.49 -6.71
N ARG A 213 2.23 38.69 -6.97
CA ARG A 213 2.93 39.83 -7.57
C ARG A 213 3.60 40.75 -6.54
N ASP A 214 3.15 40.72 -5.28
CA ASP A 214 3.72 41.53 -4.20
C ASP A 214 4.83 40.77 -3.48
N GLN A 215 6.00 41.39 -3.35
CA GLN A 215 7.27 40.74 -2.96
C GLN A 215 7.44 40.60 -1.44
N ALA A 216 6.46 40.01 -0.74
CA ALA A 216 6.52 39.77 0.70
C ALA A 216 7.31 38.49 1.07
N PRO A 217 7.89 38.39 2.28
CA PRO A 217 8.50 37.15 2.79
C PRO A 217 7.43 36.10 3.09
N VAL A 218 7.25 35.20 2.14
CA VAL A 218 6.17 34.20 2.11
C VAL A 218 6.34 33.15 3.22
N LEU A 219 5.43 33.15 4.19
CA LEU A 219 5.38 32.14 5.26
C LEU A 219 4.82 30.81 4.72
N ALA A 220 5.63 29.75 4.77
CA ALA A 220 5.19 28.38 4.51
C ALA A 220 5.12 27.56 5.81
N GLY A 221 3.97 26.94 6.05
CA GLY A 221 3.82 25.84 6.99
C GLY A 221 3.81 24.51 6.26
N VAL A 222 4.34 23.46 6.89
CA VAL A 222 4.19 22.08 6.42
C VAL A 222 3.45 21.32 7.52
N THR A 223 2.33 20.69 7.19
CA THR A 223 1.57 19.86 8.14
C THR A 223 2.30 18.55 8.44
N ASP A 224 1.86 17.82 9.46
CA ASP A 224 2.40 16.50 9.78
C ASP A 224 2.18 15.48 8.64
N ASP A 225 1.08 15.62 7.88
CA ASP A 225 0.81 14.86 6.64
C ASP A 225 1.75 15.21 5.47
N GLY A 226 2.61 16.22 5.65
CA GLY A 226 3.52 16.71 4.63
C GLY A 226 2.91 17.71 3.65
N ASP A 227 1.68 18.18 3.88
CA ASP A 227 1.04 19.17 3.00
C ASP A 227 1.69 20.54 3.18
N VAL A 228 2.15 21.11 2.07
CA VAL A 228 2.88 22.38 2.02
C VAL A 228 1.87 23.50 1.78
N ILE A 229 1.66 24.29 2.83
CA ILE A 229 0.74 25.42 2.85
C ILE A 229 1.56 26.71 2.84
N VAL A 230 1.38 27.51 1.81
CA VAL A 230 2.11 28.77 1.58
C VAL A 230 1.10 29.91 1.67
N GLU A 231 1.25 30.80 2.65
CA GLU A 231 0.29 31.89 2.95
C GLU A 231 -1.18 31.42 3.08
N GLY A 232 -1.39 30.23 3.66
CA GLY A 232 -2.72 29.63 3.84
C GLY A 232 -3.28 28.89 2.63
N GLN A 233 -2.49 28.71 1.55
CA GLN A 233 -2.90 27.98 0.35
C GLN A 233 -2.05 26.73 0.14
N PHE A 234 -2.69 25.58 -0.10
CA PHE A 234 -2.00 24.34 -0.44
C PHE A 234 -1.31 24.45 -1.81
N VAL A 235 -0.01 24.13 -1.86
CA VAL A 235 0.82 24.21 -3.08
C VAL A 235 1.27 22.84 -3.59
N GLY A 236 1.20 21.82 -2.73
CA GLY A 236 1.68 20.47 -3.00
C GLY A 236 2.07 19.74 -1.72
N ARG A 237 2.65 18.56 -1.86
CA ARG A 237 3.07 17.69 -0.74
C ARG A 237 4.59 17.50 -0.72
N LEU A 238 5.18 17.57 0.46
CA LEU A 238 6.59 17.31 0.71
C LEU A 238 6.78 15.86 1.20
N ILE A 239 7.21 14.99 0.29
CA ILE A 239 7.47 13.57 0.54
C ILE A 239 8.97 13.42 0.84
N GLY A 240 9.32 13.25 2.13
CA GLY A 240 10.71 13.31 2.58
C GLY A 240 11.34 14.69 2.33
N PHE A 241 12.12 14.77 1.24
CA PHE A 241 12.73 16.00 0.72
C PHE A 241 12.23 16.39 -0.68
N GLU A 242 11.45 15.54 -1.35
CA GLU A 242 10.93 15.81 -2.70
C GLU A 242 9.60 16.56 -2.61
N PHE A 243 9.53 17.73 -3.25
CA PHE A 243 8.32 18.54 -3.31
C PHE A 243 7.49 18.21 -4.56
N ALA A 244 6.38 17.51 -4.36
CA ALA A 244 5.38 17.23 -5.38
C ALA A 244 4.35 18.37 -5.45
N VAL A 245 4.41 19.19 -6.50
CA VAL A 245 3.43 20.25 -6.78
C VAL A 245 2.02 19.66 -6.96
N ASP A 246 0.98 20.35 -6.49
CA ASP A 246 -0.42 19.93 -6.72
C ASP A 246 -0.69 19.72 -8.24
N PRO A 247 -1.11 18.51 -8.69
CA PRO A 247 -1.41 18.24 -10.10
C PRO A 247 -2.58 19.06 -10.66
N ARG A 248 -3.36 19.75 -9.81
CA ARG A 248 -4.38 20.72 -10.24
C ARG A 248 -3.77 22.03 -10.76
N ALA A 249 -2.54 22.37 -10.39
CA ALA A 249 -1.84 23.55 -10.92
C ALA A 249 -1.32 23.28 -12.35
N ARG A 250 -1.74 24.10 -13.32
CA ARG A 250 -1.38 23.94 -14.75
C ARG A 250 -0.50 25.09 -15.26
N GLY A 251 0.25 24.83 -16.33
CA GLY A 251 0.93 25.86 -17.11
C GLY A 251 2.01 26.67 -16.36
N GLN A 252 2.06 27.98 -16.61
CA GLN A 252 3.06 28.88 -16.01
C GLN A 252 2.90 29.00 -14.49
N ASP A 253 1.69 28.78 -13.97
CA ASP A 253 1.34 29.01 -12.58
C ASP A 253 1.99 27.92 -11.70
N ALA A 254 1.96 26.67 -12.15
CA ALA A 254 2.71 25.57 -11.52
C ALA A 254 4.23 25.85 -11.43
N LYS A 255 4.82 26.52 -12.44
CA LYS A 255 6.25 26.88 -12.44
C LYS A 255 6.54 28.00 -11.43
N ARG A 256 5.66 29.00 -11.31
CA ARG A 256 5.80 30.09 -10.32
C ARG A 256 5.58 29.58 -8.89
N MET A 257 4.57 28.73 -8.70
CA MET A 257 4.25 28.07 -7.43
C MET A 257 5.41 27.19 -6.95
N ARG A 258 5.98 26.36 -7.82
CA ARG A 258 7.19 25.57 -7.50
C ARG A 258 8.33 26.47 -7.02
N GLY A 259 8.68 27.50 -7.78
CA GLY A 259 9.78 28.41 -7.43
C GLY A 259 9.51 29.30 -6.21
N ALA A 260 8.26 29.43 -5.75
CA ALA A 260 7.91 30.06 -4.47
C ALA A 260 8.01 29.06 -3.31
N ALA A 261 7.44 27.86 -3.48
CA ALA A 261 7.52 26.78 -2.50
C ALA A 261 8.97 26.37 -2.21
N GLU A 262 9.82 26.20 -3.22
CA GLU A 262 11.25 25.86 -3.05
C GLU A 262 11.99 26.87 -2.14
N ARG A 263 11.72 28.18 -2.31
CA ARG A 263 12.31 29.23 -1.47
C ARG A 263 11.79 29.23 -0.04
N ALA A 264 10.49 29.01 0.15
CA ALA A 264 9.88 28.97 1.49
C ALA A 264 10.18 27.65 2.24
N LEU A 265 10.37 26.55 1.51
CA LEU A 265 10.74 25.23 2.06
C LEU A 265 12.21 25.14 2.44
N ALA A 266 13.12 25.92 1.85
CA ALA A 266 14.55 25.86 2.11
C ALA A 266 14.96 25.78 3.62
N PRO A 267 14.45 26.63 4.54
CA PRO A 267 14.75 26.51 5.98
C PRO A 267 14.16 25.24 6.62
N ILE A 268 12.97 24.81 6.20
CA ILE A 268 12.29 23.60 6.71
C ILE A 268 13.05 22.34 6.26
N LEU A 269 13.47 22.30 5.00
CA LEU A 269 14.30 21.24 4.42
C LEU A 269 15.66 21.17 5.14
N ALA A 270 16.29 22.31 5.42
CA ALA A 270 17.53 22.35 6.20
C ALA A 270 17.34 21.82 7.63
N ALA A 271 16.25 22.17 8.31
CA ALA A 271 15.92 21.62 9.63
C ALA A 271 15.67 20.10 9.59
N ARG A 272 14.88 19.61 8.62
CA ARG A 272 14.64 18.17 8.39
C ARG A 272 15.94 17.42 8.06
N ALA A 273 16.81 17.99 7.23
CA ALA A 273 18.10 17.37 6.90
C ALA A 273 19.06 17.33 8.09
N ALA A 274 19.06 18.37 8.95
CA ALA A 274 19.80 18.35 10.20
C ALA A 274 19.24 17.31 11.20
N ALA A 275 17.93 17.14 11.27
CA ALA A 275 17.32 16.08 12.07
C ALA A 275 17.71 14.67 11.56
N LEU A 276 17.60 14.43 10.24
CA LEU A 276 18.01 13.16 9.62
C LEU A 276 19.51 12.87 9.81
N ALA A 277 20.39 13.87 9.65
CA ALA A 277 21.83 13.68 9.84
C ALA A 277 22.21 13.25 11.27
N ASN A 278 21.34 13.51 12.26
CA ASN A 278 21.54 13.13 13.66
C ASN A 278 20.52 12.06 14.13
N SER A 279 19.73 11.46 13.23
CA SER A 279 18.65 10.54 13.61
C SER A 279 19.20 9.22 14.18
N PRO A 280 18.53 8.59 15.15
CA PRO A 280 18.90 7.25 15.62
C PRO A 280 18.60 6.19 14.54
N GLU A 281 19.19 5.01 14.68
CA GLU A 281 18.98 3.90 13.73
C GLU A 281 17.54 3.37 13.75
N SER A 282 16.84 3.46 14.88
CA SER A 282 15.43 3.07 15.03
C SER A 282 14.45 3.87 14.17
N GLU A 283 14.81 5.09 13.75
CA GLU A 283 13.98 5.89 12.83
C GLU A 283 14.25 5.56 11.35
N LEU A 284 15.23 4.71 11.04
CA LEU A 284 15.66 4.37 9.68
C LEU A 284 15.28 2.92 9.32
N LYS A 285 14.64 2.73 8.17
CA LYS A 285 14.23 1.42 7.66
C LYS A 285 14.62 1.22 6.20
N LEU A 286 15.48 0.25 5.95
CA LEU A 286 15.72 -0.28 4.60
C LEU A 286 14.58 -1.24 4.21
N SER A 287 13.90 -0.94 3.10
CA SER A 287 12.88 -1.78 2.47
C SER A 287 13.51 -2.83 1.54
N GLU A 288 12.75 -3.87 1.17
CA GLU A 288 13.23 -4.94 0.28
C GLU A 288 13.45 -4.44 -1.17
N ASP A 289 12.77 -3.35 -1.55
CA ASP A 289 12.92 -2.67 -2.85
C ASP A 289 14.21 -1.82 -2.96
N GLY A 290 15.02 -1.76 -1.89
CA GLY A 290 16.24 -0.94 -1.84
C GLY A 290 16.02 0.53 -1.48
N VAL A 291 14.80 0.94 -1.08
CA VAL A 291 14.52 2.30 -0.61
C VAL A 291 14.79 2.41 0.89
N ILE A 292 15.50 3.46 1.31
CA ILE A 292 15.70 3.83 2.71
C ILE A 292 14.62 4.84 3.11
N TRP A 293 13.86 4.47 4.13
CA TRP A 293 12.83 5.27 4.76
C TRP A 293 13.35 5.91 6.04
N TRP A 294 12.99 7.16 6.26
CA TRP A 294 13.10 7.83 7.54
C TRP A 294 11.69 8.13 8.05
N ARG A 295 11.32 7.56 9.20
CA ARG A 295 9.95 7.56 9.71
C ARG A 295 8.99 7.04 8.61
N SER A 296 8.04 7.86 8.18
CA SER A 296 7.04 7.52 7.14
C SER A 296 7.37 8.05 5.74
N SER A 297 8.60 8.52 5.49
CA SER A 297 9.01 9.11 4.20
C SER A 297 10.22 8.42 3.56
N PRO A 298 10.21 8.17 2.24
CA PRO A 298 11.40 7.73 1.52
C PRO A 298 12.41 8.89 1.42
N VAL A 299 13.68 8.63 1.73
CA VAL A 299 14.73 9.67 1.72
C VAL A 299 15.93 9.33 0.83
N ALA A 300 16.19 8.05 0.58
CA ALA A 300 17.26 7.61 -0.32
C ALA A 300 16.93 6.26 -0.95
N GLU A 301 17.69 5.91 -1.98
CA GLU A 301 17.64 4.60 -2.63
C GLU A 301 19.05 4.01 -2.78
N LEU A 302 19.13 2.69 -2.75
CA LEU A 302 20.34 1.96 -3.09
C LEU A 302 20.45 1.81 -4.60
N ARG A 303 21.60 2.20 -5.16
CA ARG A 303 21.98 1.95 -6.56
C ARG A 303 23.20 1.04 -6.65
N LYS A 304 23.52 0.61 -7.87
CA LYS A 304 24.73 -0.17 -8.18
C LYS A 304 25.99 0.62 -7.78
N GLY A 305 26.62 0.20 -6.68
CA GLY A 305 27.89 0.76 -6.24
C GLY A 305 29.12 0.03 -6.81
N PRO A 306 30.34 0.40 -6.37
CA PRO A 306 31.59 -0.11 -6.91
C PRO A 306 31.91 -1.58 -6.54
N ALA A 307 31.17 -2.19 -5.62
CA ALA A 307 31.31 -3.60 -5.27
C ALA A 307 29.96 -4.22 -4.85
N LEU A 308 29.82 -5.54 -5.01
CA LEU A 308 28.56 -6.27 -4.76
C LEU A 308 27.94 -6.01 -3.37
N MET A 309 28.78 -5.89 -2.33
CA MET A 309 28.36 -5.64 -0.95
C MET A 309 28.44 -4.17 -0.52
N ARG A 310 28.72 -3.26 -1.45
CA ARG A 310 28.80 -1.81 -1.20
C ARG A 310 27.99 -1.08 -2.27
N PRO A 311 26.65 -1.11 -2.20
CA PRO A 311 25.80 -0.29 -3.06
C PRO A 311 26.05 1.20 -2.79
N GLU A 312 25.74 2.03 -3.78
CA GLU A 312 25.79 3.49 -3.63
C GLU A 312 24.46 3.98 -3.04
N VAL A 313 24.53 4.85 -2.04
CA VAL A 313 23.32 5.45 -1.44
C VAL A 313 23.05 6.78 -2.14
N VAL A 314 22.02 6.82 -2.98
CA VAL A 314 21.59 8.03 -3.68
C VAL A 314 20.45 8.68 -2.89
N VAL A 315 20.73 9.87 -2.35
CA VAL A 315 19.77 10.61 -1.53
C VAL A 315 18.84 11.44 -2.42
N ARG A 316 17.54 11.40 -2.14
CA ARG A 316 16.49 12.06 -2.91
C ARG A 316 16.23 13.49 -2.43
N GLY A 317 15.85 14.39 -3.34
CA GLY A 317 15.35 15.75 -3.01
C GLY A 317 16.32 16.75 -2.35
N LEU A 318 17.62 16.46 -2.20
CA LEU A 318 18.57 17.32 -1.47
C LEU A 318 19.25 18.44 -2.29
N ASP A 319 18.81 18.70 -3.53
CA ASP A 319 19.48 19.65 -4.43
C ASP A 319 19.44 21.10 -3.92
N ALA A 320 18.35 21.49 -3.26
CA ALA A 320 18.17 22.83 -2.69
C ALA A 320 18.96 23.10 -1.38
N ILE A 321 19.61 22.08 -0.80
CA ILE A 321 20.29 22.16 0.51
C ILE A 321 21.79 22.44 0.35
N SER A 322 22.43 23.05 1.35
CA SER A 322 23.87 23.32 1.34
C SER A 322 24.71 22.03 1.19
N PRO A 323 25.84 22.08 0.45
CA PRO A 323 26.67 20.88 0.21
C PRO A 323 27.19 20.21 1.49
N ASN A 324 27.50 21.00 2.54
CA ASN A 324 27.97 20.47 3.82
C ASN A 324 26.90 19.60 4.51
N LEU A 325 25.65 20.09 4.56
CA LEU A 325 24.56 19.36 5.21
C LEU A 325 24.13 18.14 4.37
N ARG A 326 24.16 18.26 3.04
CA ARG A 326 23.97 17.12 2.12
C ARG A 326 25.00 16.02 2.37
N GLY A 327 26.28 16.39 2.54
CA GLY A 327 27.36 15.46 2.90
C GLY A 327 27.05 14.71 4.20
N ARG A 328 26.70 15.44 5.27
CA ARG A 328 26.33 14.82 6.57
C ARG A 328 25.17 13.83 6.48
N VAL A 329 24.14 14.12 5.67
CA VAL A 329 23.03 13.18 5.44
C VAL A 329 23.49 11.96 4.66
N ALA A 330 24.28 12.15 3.59
CA ALA A 330 24.84 11.05 2.81
C ALA A 330 25.75 10.13 3.66
N ASP A 331 26.60 10.71 4.52
CA ASP A 331 27.44 9.97 5.47
C ASP A 331 26.59 9.17 6.47
N ARG A 332 25.53 9.77 7.02
CA ARG A 332 24.63 9.09 7.99
C ARG A 332 23.88 7.93 7.34
N LEU A 333 23.30 8.14 6.16
CA LEU A 333 22.57 7.11 5.41
C LEU A 333 23.51 6.02 4.85
N GLY A 334 24.71 6.40 4.43
CA GLY A 334 25.78 5.48 4.02
C GLY A 334 26.24 4.58 5.17
N ALA A 335 26.46 5.15 6.36
CA ALA A 335 26.81 4.38 7.56
C ALA A 335 25.68 3.43 7.99
N TYR A 336 24.42 3.87 7.92
CA TYR A 336 23.25 3.02 8.17
C TYR A 336 23.17 1.86 7.17
N ALA A 337 23.23 2.15 5.87
CA ALA A 337 23.19 1.13 4.82
C ALA A 337 24.34 0.13 4.97
N ALA A 338 25.55 0.60 5.26
CA ALA A 338 26.69 -0.25 5.55
C ALA A 338 26.42 -1.15 6.76
N ALA A 339 26.07 -0.62 7.94
CA ALA A 339 25.79 -1.44 9.13
C ALA A 339 24.69 -2.49 8.88
N ARG A 340 23.62 -2.09 8.19
CA ARG A 340 22.48 -2.95 7.86
C ARG A 340 22.84 -4.07 6.88
N ILE A 341 23.81 -3.84 5.98
CA ILE A 341 24.31 -4.82 5.01
C ILE A 341 25.43 -5.70 5.59
N GLU A 342 26.36 -5.11 6.32
CA GLU A 342 27.54 -5.81 6.84
C GLU A 342 27.17 -6.80 7.95
N THR A 343 26.16 -6.50 8.78
CA THR A 343 25.77 -7.36 9.90
C THR A 343 25.23 -8.74 9.45
N PRO A 344 24.27 -8.86 8.50
CA PRO A 344 23.80 -10.17 8.02
C PRO A 344 24.81 -10.90 7.12
N LEU A 345 25.76 -10.17 6.50
CA LEU A 345 26.71 -10.71 5.52
C LEU A 345 28.15 -10.80 6.05
N ALA A 346 28.34 -10.73 7.37
CA ALA A 346 29.65 -10.62 8.02
C ALA A 346 30.63 -11.73 7.61
N GLU A 347 30.18 -12.98 7.51
CA GLU A 347 31.03 -14.10 7.05
C GLU A 347 31.45 -13.95 5.58
N LEU A 348 30.55 -13.49 4.71
CA LEU A 348 30.87 -13.30 3.28
C LEU A 348 31.81 -12.10 3.06
N ILE A 349 31.71 -11.09 3.91
CA ILE A 349 32.65 -9.97 3.96
C ILE A 349 34.00 -10.42 4.53
N ALA A 350 34.04 -11.29 5.54
CA ALA A 350 35.27 -11.90 6.03
C ALA A 350 35.96 -12.75 4.94
N LEU A 351 35.19 -13.55 4.20
CA LEU A 351 35.67 -14.31 3.04
C LEU A 351 36.23 -13.36 1.96
N LYS A 352 35.54 -12.27 1.63
CA LYS A 352 36.03 -11.25 0.69
C LYS A 352 37.34 -10.61 1.19
N ARG A 353 37.41 -10.17 2.45
CA ARG A 353 38.62 -9.59 3.05
C ARG A 353 39.80 -10.57 2.98
N ALA A 354 39.58 -11.86 3.22
CA ALA A 354 40.60 -12.90 3.08
C ALA A 354 41.03 -13.16 1.62
N VAL A 355 40.16 -12.90 0.64
CA VAL A 355 40.50 -12.94 -0.80
C VAL A 355 41.27 -11.69 -1.25
N ASP A 356 40.98 -10.53 -0.68
CA ASP A 356 41.66 -9.26 -1.01
C ASP A 356 43.03 -9.13 -0.33
N ALA A 357 43.20 -9.72 0.86
CA ALA A 357 44.42 -9.64 1.66
C ALA A 357 45.66 -10.22 0.96
N THR A 358 46.78 -9.51 1.10
CA THR A 358 48.11 -9.90 0.57
C THR A 358 49.04 -10.54 1.60
N ASP A 359 48.66 -10.50 2.86
CA ASP A 359 49.50 -10.89 4.00
C ASP A 359 49.33 -12.38 4.33
N GLU A 360 50.10 -12.92 5.28
CA GLU A 360 50.09 -14.35 5.62
C GLU A 360 48.73 -14.90 6.09
N GLY A 361 47.82 -14.02 6.56
CA GLY A 361 46.44 -14.35 6.90
C GLY A 361 45.48 -14.44 5.71
N GLY A 362 45.92 -14.10 4.50
CA GLY A 362 45.12 -14.15 3.28
C GLY A 362 44.97 -15.56 2.68
N LEU A 363 44.02 -15.70 1.75
CA LEU A 363 43.90 -16.91 0.93
C LEU A 363 44.84 -16.81 -0.28
N SER A 364 45.55 -17.91 -0.57
CA SER A 364 46.45 -18.03 -1.71
C SER A 364 46.02 -19.15 -2.67
N GLY A 365 46.63 -19.19 -3.85
CA GLY A 365 46.46 -20.27 -4.84
C GLY A 365 44.99 -20.62 -5.17
N GLN A 366 44.70 -21.93 -5.21
CA GLN A 366 43.35 -22.44 -5.52
C GLN A 366 42.29 -22.02 -4.50
N ALA A 367 42.66 -21.89 -3.22
CA ALA A 367 41.74 -21.45 -2.17
C ALA A 367 41.21 -20.04 -2.43
N ARG A 368 42.09 -19.12 -2.86
CA ARG A 368 41.73 -17.75 -3.25
C ARG A 368 40.77 -17.75 -4.44
N GLY A 369 41.05 -18.56 -5.48
CA GLY A 369 40.20 -18.66 -6.66
C GLY A 369 38.79 -19.18 -6.36
N ILE A 370 38.68 -20.23 -5.52
CA ILE A 370 37.39 -20.77 -5.10
C ILE A 370 36.60 -19.75 -4.27
N ALA A 371 37.26 -19.08 -3.32
CA ALA A 371 36.64 -18.06 -2.50
C ALA A 371 36.21 -16.82 -3.30
N PHE A 372 37.02 -16.36 -4.26
CA PHE A 372 36.67 -15.26 -5.16
C PHE A 372 35.39 -15.58 -5.95
N ARG A 373 35.32 -16.76 -6.57
CA ARG A 373 34.13 -17.22 -7.31
C ARG A 373 32.90 -17.35 -6.42
N LEU A 374 33.06 -17.77 -5.16
CA LEU A 374 31.95 -17.77 -4.19
C LEU A 374 31.50 -16.35 -3.83
N VAL A 375 32.43 -15.41 -3.62
CA VAL A 375 32.10 -13.99 -3.35
C VAL A 375 31.35 -13.36 -4.51
N GLU A 376 31.74 -13.63 -5.76
CA GLU A 376 31.02 -13.16 -6.96
C GLU A 376 29.60 -13.74 -7.10
N ASN A 377 29.35 -14.93 -6.52
CA ASN A 377 28.07 -15.64 -6.58
C ASN A 377 27.35 -15.63 -5.22
N PHE A 378 27.47 -14.54 -4.45
CA PHE A 378 26.75 -14.34 -3.18
C PHE A 378 26.89 -15.49 -2.17
N GLY A 379 28.07 -16.13 -2.15
CA GLY A 379 28.43 -17.19 -1.21
C GLY A 379 27.84 -18.56 -1.51
N ALA A 380 27.22 -18.80 -2.68
CA ALA A 380 26.68 -20.10 -3.07
C ALA A 380 26.94 -20.43 -4.56
N MET A 381 27.45 -21.64 -4.85
CA MET A 381 27.76 -22.07 -6.22
C MET A 381 27.69 -23.60 -6.38
N SER A 382 27.30 -24.08 -7.56
CA SER A 382 27.25 -25.51 -7.85
C SER A 382 28.64 -26.14 -7.76
N ARG A 383 28.76 -27.28 -7.05
CA ARG A 383 30.00 -28.05 -6.95
C ARG A 383 30.55 -28.44 -8.32
N THR A 384 29.67 -28.67 -9.30
CA THR A 384 30.07 -29.03 -10.67
C THR A 384 30.86 -27.93 -11.39
N GLN A 385 30.68 -26.65 -11.03
CA GLN A 385 31.34 -25.53 -11.70
C GLN A 385 32.83 -25.39 -11.30
N PHE A 386 33.30 -26.07 -10.25
CA PHE A 386 34.71 -26.11 -9.84
C PHE A 386 35.47 -27.35 -10.35
N GLY A 387 34.79 -28.29 -11.01
CA GLY A 387 35.42 -29.47 -11.61
C GLY A 387 36.32 -30.26 -10.65
N ASP A 388 37.59 -30.42 -11.03
CA ASP A 388 38.60 -31.14 -10.26
C ASP A 388 39.40 -30.25 -9.29
N GLU A 389 39.28 -28.91 -9.35
CA GLU A 389 39.94 -27.97 -8.43
C GLU A 389 39.64 -28.33 -6.97
N LEU A 390 38.37 -28.63 -6.67
CA LEU A 390 37.94 -29.05 -5.34
C LEU A 390 38.59 -30.35 -4.85
N LYS A 391 38.99 -31.25 -5.75
CA LYS A 391 39.67 -32.50 -5.37
C LYS A 391 41.14 -32.25 -5.06
N GLN A 392 41.78 -31.38 -5.84
CA GLN A 392 43.20 -31.01 -5.72
C GLN A 392 43.48 -30.09 -4.54
N LEU A 393 42.47 -29.33 -4.08
CA LEU A 393 42.58 -28.40 -2.95
C LEU A 393 43.11 -29.11 -1.66
N PRO A 394 44.24 -28.65 -1.07
CA PRO A 394 44.84 -29.25 0.12
C PRO A 394 43.93 -29.28 1.37
N PRO A 395 44.19 -30.17 2.35
CA PRO A 395 43.44 -30.24 3.59
C PRO A 395 43.42 -28.92 4.38
N ASP A 396 44.56 -28.23 4.45
CA ASP A 396 44.72 -27.00 5.24
C ASP A 396 43.95 -25.83 4.62
N ASP A 397 43.99 -25.70 3.29
CA ASP A 397 43.21 -24.69 2.58
C ASP A 397 41.70 -24.96 2.67
N ARG A 398 41.27 -26.24 2.66
CA ARG A 398 39.89 -26.61 3.01
C ARG A 398 39.56 -26.23 4.47
N ALA A 399 40.50 -26.33 5.41
CA ALA A 399 40.28 -25.91 6.80
C ALA A 399 40.12 -24.39 6.90
N LYS A 400 41.00 -23.61 6.27
CA LYS A 400 40.86 -22.14 6.17
C LYS A 400 39.50 -21.72 5.63
N LEU A 401 39.06 -22.30 4.51
CA LEU A 401 37.74 -21.99 3.93
C LEU A 401 36.58 -22.38 4.86
N ARG A 402 36.66 -23.50 5.60
CA ARG A 402 35.64 -23.88 6.59
C ARG A 402 35.59 -22.94 7.80
N ASN A 403 36.73 -22.38 8.21
CA ASN A 403 36.83 -21.39 9.28
C ASN A 403 36.23 -20.04 8.84
N LEU A 404 36.32 -19.71 7.54
CA LEU A 404 35.66 -18.57 6.91
C LEU A 404 34.18 -18.83 6.53
N GLY A 405 33.53 -19.83 7.15
CA GLY A 405 32.09 -20.12 6.98
C GLY A 405 31.70 -20.99 5.77
N VAL A 406 32.63 -21.31 4.86
CA VAL A 406 32.31 -22.12 3.67
C VAL A 406 32.04 -23.58 4.04
N ARG A 407 30.92 -24.14 3.54
CA ARG A 407 30.60 -25.56 3.63
C ARG A 407 30.70 -26.23 2.27
N PHE A 408 31.37 -27.37 2.26
CA PHE A 408 31.56 -28.22 1.09
C PHE A 408 30.44 -29.26 1.03
N GLY A 409 29.29 -28.89 0.46
CA GLY A 409 28.20 -29.82 0.19
C GLY A 409 28.56 -30.89 -0.85
N GLU A 410 27.69 -31.89 -0.97
CA GLU A 410 27.75 -32.91 -2.02
C GLU A 410 27.42 -32.27 -3.39
N TYR A 411 26.46 -31.34 -3.44
CA TYR A 411 26.03 -30.68 -4.67
C TYR A 411 26.43 -29.19 -4.76
N THR A 412 26.57 -28.52 -3.62
CA THR A 412 26.69 -27.05 -3.56
C THR A 412 27.75 -26.62 -2.54
N LEU A 413 28.70 -25.78 -2.97
CA LEU A 413 29.51 -25.01 -2.02
C LEU A 413 28.69 -23.79 -1.60
N HIS A 414 28.49 -23.62 -0.30
CA HIS A 414 27.62 -22.57 0.23
C HIS A 414 28.04 -22.11 1.62
N MET A 415 27.54 -20.96 2.07
CA MET A 415 27.72 -20.44 3.42
C MET A 415 26.38 -20.48 4.17
N PRO A 416 26.20 -21.32 5.21
CA PRO A 416 24.89 -21.57 5.82
C PRO A 416 24.23 -20.34 6.46
N THR A 417 25.02 -19.40 6.97
CA THR A 417 24.53 -18.15 7.59
C THR A 417 23.76 -17.28 6.61
N LEU A 418 24.16 -17.31 5.34
CA LEU A 418 23.55 -16.54 4.25
C LEU A 418 22.21 -17.10 3.80
N LEU A 419 21.94 -18.39 4.06
CA LEU A 419 20.66 -19.04 3.76
C LEU A 419 19.52 -18.62 4.71
N LYS A 420 19.82 -17.83 5.75
CA LYS A 420 18.81 -17.25 6.65
C LYS A 420 17.94 -16.24 5.85
N PRO A 421 16.61 -16.19 6.06
CA PRO A 421 15.70 -15.37 5.24
C PRO A 421 16.12 -13.90 5.08
N ALA A 422 16.54 -13.24 6.17
CA ALA A 422 16.98 -11.84 6.11
C ALA A 422 18.25 -11.63 5.27
N ALA A 423 19.21 -12.57 5.30
CA ALA A 423 20.41 -12.50 4.47
C ALA A 423 20.09 -12.83 3.01
N ALA A 424 19.28 -13.86 2.75
CA ALA A 424 18.84 -14.24 1.41
C ALA A 424 18.10 -13.11 0.67
N ARG A 425 17.19 -12.40 1.33
CA ARG A 425 16.50 -11.23 0.72
C ARG A 425 17.47 -10.08 0.45
N LEU A 426 18.38 -9.80 1.36
CA LEU A 426 19.40 -8.77 1.19
C LEU A 426 20.33 -9.10 0.00
N MET A 427 20.76 -10.35 -0.14
CA MET A 427 21.57 -10.80 -1.28
C MET A 427 20.81 -10.75 -2.60
N ALA A 428 19.52 -11.12 -2.62
CA ALA A 428 18.67 -10.97 -3.80
C ALA A 428 18.54 -9.49 -4.25
N MET A 429 18.33 -8.57 -3.31
CA MET A 429 18.31 -7.12 -3.57
C MET A 429 19.67 -6.63 -4.10
N LEU A 430 20.78 -7.00 -3.47
CA LEU A 430 22.13 -6.62 -3.93
C LEU A 430 22.48 -7.25 -5.30
N TRP A 431 22.02 -8.47 -5.57
CA TRP A 431 22.11 -9.10 -6.89
C TRP A 431 21.37 -8.27 -7.93
N ALA A 432 20.13 -7.84 -7.66
CA ALA A 432 19.33 -7.00 -8.54
C ALA A 432 20.08 -5.72 -8.93
N LEU A 433 20.56 -4.98 -7.93
CA LEU A 433 21.34 -3.76 -8.11
C LEU A 433 22.60 -4.01 -8.95
N SER A 434 23.34 -5.08 -8.67
CA SER A 434 24.54 -5.45 -9.44
C SER A 434 24.24 -5.78 -10.91
N ALA A 435 23.08 -6.39 -11.17
CA ALA A 435 22.57 -6.76 -12.49
C ALA A 435 21.88 -5.59 -13.22
N GLY A 436 21.72 -4.42 -12.58
CA GLY A 436 21.02 -3.25 -13.15
C GLY A 436 19.50 -3.41 -13.20
N LYS A 437 18.92 -4.29 -12.39
CA LYS A 437 17.47 -4.49 -12.22
C LYS A 437 16.97 -3.73 -10.99
N SER A 438 15.70 -3.32 -11.01
CA SER A 438 15.03 -2.85 -9.79
C SER A 438 14.80 -4.03 -8.83
N PRO A 439 15.11 -3.91 -7.53
CA PRO A 439 14.83 -4.98 -6.58
C PRO A 439 13.34 -5.28 -6.43
N GLY A 440 12.46 -4.28 -6.56
CA GLY A 440 11.00 -4.44 -6.45
C GLY A 440 10.34 -5.20 -7.62
N ASP A 441 11.03 -5.35 -8.75
CA ASP A 441 10.55 -6.16 -9.88
C ASP A 441 10.79 -7.67 -9.66
N LEU A 442 11.50 -8.05 -8.59
CA LEU A 442 11.87 -9.44 -8.33
C LEU A 442 10.74 -10.21 -7.63
N GLN A 443 10.34 -11.33 -8.24
CA GLN A 443 9.44 -12.28 -7.60
C GLN A 443 10.17 -13.06 -6.50
N MET A 444 9.97 -12.62 -5.25
CA MET A 444 10.54 -13.23 -4.05
C MET A 444 9.70 -14.44 -3.58
N PRO A 445 10.30 -15.60 -3.24
CA PRO A 445 9.56 -16.74 -2.73
C PRO A 445 8.99 -16.46 -1.33
N LYS A 446 7.82 -17.06 -1.02
CA LYS A 446 7.17 -16.92 0.30
C LYS A 446 8.11 -17.40 1.41
N PRO A 447 8.10 -16.77 2.61
CA PRO A 447 8.93 -17.19 3.73
C PRO A 447 8.68 -18.65 4.10
N GLY A 448 9.74 -19.40 4.41
CA GLY A 448 9.64 -20.81 4.83
C GLY A 448 9.45 -21.84 3.71
N LEU A 449 9.18 -21.41 2.46
CA LEU A 449 9.03 -22.32 1.32
C LEU A 449 10.33 -23.13 1.08
N VAL A 450 10.20 -24.42 0.75
CA VAL A 450 11.36 -25.33 0.59
C VAL A 450 11.76 -25.52 -0.87
N SER A 451 10.78 -25.61 -1.76
CA SER A 451 10.99 -25.62 -3.20
C SER A 451 9.85 -24.92 -3.93
N PHE A 452 10.13 -24.42 -5.13
CA PHE A 452 9.15 -23.81 -6.04
C PHE A 452 9.47 -24.12 -7.49
N ALA A 453 8.46 -24.10 -8.38
CA ALA A 453 8.66 -24.30 -9.81
C ALA A 453 9.45 -23.14 -10.44
N VAL A 454 10.38 -23.45 -11.35
CA VAL A 454 11.23 -22.44 -12.01
C VAL A 454 10.72 -22.16 -13.41
N THR A 455 10.26 -20.93 -13.63
CA THR A 455 10.00 -20.40 -14.97
C THR A 455 11.32 -20.30 -15.75
N GLN A 456 11.29 -20.58 -17.05
CA GLN A 456 12.50 -20.82 -17.86
C GLN A 456 13.47 -19.60 -17.97
N ASP A 457 13.01 -18.39 -17.64
CA ASP A 457 13.79 -17.15 -17.77
C ASP A 457 14.53 -16.68 -16.50
N VAL A 458 14.45 -17.43 -15.39
CA VAL A 458 15.07 -17.01 -14.11
C VAL A 458 16.59 -17.30 -14.08
N PRO A 459 17.47 -16.28 -13.97
CA PRO A 459 18.92 -16.52 -13.97
C PRO A 459 19.38 -17.34 -12.77
N HIS A 460 20.18 -18.39 -12.99
CA HIS A 460 20.66 -19.26 -11.90
C HIS A 460 21.39 -18.49 -10.78
N ALA A 461 22.13 -17.43 -11.10
CA ALA A 461 22.81 -16.59 -10.11
C ALA A 461 21.84 -15.92 -9.11
N PHE A 462 20.62 -15.57 -9.54
CA PHE A 462 19.58 -15.06 -8.67
C PHE A 462 19.05 -16.13 -7.71
N LEU A 463 18.82 -17.36 -8.22
CA LEU A 463 18.40 -18.48 -7.39
C LEU A 463 19.45 -18.80 -6.31
N TYR A 464 20.74 -18.80 -6.66
CA TYR A 464 21.83 -18.98 -5.69
C TYR A 464 21.89 -17.84 -4.66
N ALA A 465 21.71 -16.58 -5.08
CA ALA A 465 21.61 -15.44 -4.17
C ALA A 465 20.37 -15.50 -3.24
N LEU A 466 19.28 -16.15 -3.66
CA LEU A 466 18.13 -16.47 -2.81
C LEU A 466 18.37 -17.65 -1.86
N GLY A 467 19.48 -18.39 -2.00
CA GLY A 467 19.76 -19.61 -1.24
C GLY A 467 19.12 -20.89 -1.81
N TYR A 468 18.75 -20.90 -3.09
CA TYR A 468 18.16 -22.04 -3.79
C TYR A 468 19.06 -22.54 -4.91
N ARG A 469 19.06 -23.85 -5.17
CA ARG A 469 19.71 -24.46 -6.33
C ARG A 469 18.66 -24.87 -7.37
N PRO A 470 18.78 -24.46 -8.66
CA PRO A 470 17.98 -25.01 -9.74
C PRO A 470 18.22 -26.52 -9.86
N SER A 471 17.13 -27.29 -9.83
CA SER A 471 17.14 -28.74 -9.64
C SER A 471 16.03 -29.39 -10.49
N GLY A 472 16.23 -29.37 -11.80
CA GLY A 472 15.20 -29.78 -12.76
C GLY A 472 14.20 -28.64 -12.94
N ASP A 473 12.91 -28.96 -12.93
CA ASP A 473 11.82 -27.99 -13.12
C ASP A 473 11.53 -27.14 -11.86
N ARG A 474 12.30 -27.36 -10.78
CA ARG A 474 12.13 -26.70 -9.47
C ARG A 474 13.45 -26.12 -8.94
N ALA A 475 13.34 -25.04 -8.18
CA ALA A 475 14.39 -24.51 -7.33
C ALA A 475 14.20 -25.07 -5.91
N VAL A 476 15.25 -25.65 -5.33
CA VAL A 476 15.22 -26.26 -3.98
C VAL A 476 16.19 -25.52 -3.07
N ARG A 477 15.79 -25.20 -1.84
CA ARG A 477 16.68 -24.60 -0.84
C ARG A 477 17.93 -25.42 -0.64
N ILE A 478 19.09 -24.77 -0.62
CA ILE A 478 20.40 -25.44 -0.57
C ILE A 478 20.56 -26.24 0.73
N ASP A 479 20.11 -25.72 1.88
CA ASP A 479 20.21 -26.42 3.16
C ASP A 479 19.36 -27.71 3.21
N MET A 480 18.19 -27.72 2.58
CA MET A 480 17.37 -28.93 2.45
C MET A 480 17.94 -29.89 1.39
N LEU A 481 18.43 -29.38 0.27
CA LEU A 481 19.02 -30.22 -0.78
C LEU A 481 20.27 -30.98 -0.30
N GLU A 482 21.09 -30.37 0.55
CA GLU A 482 22.26 -31.03 1.16
C GLU A 482 21.85 -32.02 2.27
N ARG A 483 20.73 -31.79 2.99
CA ARG A 483 20.15 -32.81 3.89
C ARG A 483 19.60 -34.01 3.11
N LEU A 484 18.95 -33.78 1.97
CA LEU A 484 18.55 -34.85 1.04
C LEU A 484 19.79 -35.63 0.56
N ALA A 485 20.87 -34.93 0.19
CA ALA A 485 22.13 -35.56 -0.21
C ALA A 485 22.65 -36.52 0.86
N GLN A 486 22.60 -36.10 2.13
CA GLN A 486 23.02 -36.94 3.26
C GLN A 486 22.10 -38.14 3.46
N GLN A 487 20.78 -38.00 3.35
CA GLN A 487 19.85 -39.15 3.41
C GLN A 487 20.11 -40.14 2.27
N ILE A 488 20.31 -39.66 1.05
CA ILE A 488 20.66 -40.50 -0.11
C ILE A 488 22.01 -41.20 0.12
N ARG A 489 23.01 -40.51 0.71
CA ARG A 489 24.30 -41.11 1.05
C ARG A 489 24.15 -42.24 2.07
N THR A 490 23.40 -42.02 3.15
CA THR A 490 23.13 -43.04 4.17
C THR A 490 22.40 -44.24 3.56
N ALA A 491 21.33 -43.99 2.79
CA ALA A 491 20.58 -45.04 2.10
C ALA A 491 21.48 -45.88 1.17
N ARG A 492 22.36 -45.23 0.38
CA ARG A 492 23.32 -45.90 -0.52
C ARG A 492 24.44 -46.67 0.19
N ASN A 493 24.74 -46.36 1.44
CA ASN A 493 25.74 -47.04 2.25
C ASN A 493 25.15 -48.22 3.06
N SER A 494 23.83 -48.41 3.04
CA SER A 494 23.18 -49.58 3.64
C SER A 494 23.62 -50.88 2.94
N PRO A 495 23.78 -52.02 3.65
CA PRO A 495 24.13 -53.31 3.03
C PRO A 495 23.21 -53.69 1.85
N ASP A 496 21.93 -53.34 1.98
CA ASP A 496 20.85 -53.58 1.00
C ASP A 496 20.89 -52.71 -0.25
N ALA A 497 21.83 -51.77 -0.37
CA ALA A 497 21.85 -50.73 -1.38
C ALA A 497 22.94 -50.88 -2.46
N ARG A 498 23.53 -52.08 -2.60
CA ARG A 498 24.40 -52.44 -3.74
C ARG A 498 23.75 -52.15 -5.10
N GLU A 499 22.42 -52.13 -5.15
CA GLU A 499 21.64 -51.90 -6.36
C GLU A 499 21.16 -50.46 -6.55
N GLY A 500 21.53 -49.54 -5.65
CA GLY A 500 21.03 -48.17 -5.58
C GLY A 500 20.09 -47.97 -4.39
N PHE A 501 19.39 -46.83 -4.33
CA PHE A 501 18.48 -46.49 -3.24
C PHE A 501 17.03 -46.35 -3.71
N THR A 502 16.08 -46.69 -2.85
CA THR A 502 14.65 -46.41 -3.06
C THR A 502 14.32 -45.01 -2.53
N ALA A 503 13.46 -44.29 -3.23
CA ALA A 503 12.95 -43.00 -2.74
C ALA A 503 11.98 -43.24 -1.57
N THR A 504 12.23 -42.61 -0.42
CA THR A 504 11.34 -42.73 0.75
C THR A 504 10.42 -41.52 0.88
N SER A 505 9.28 -41.69 1.55
CA SER A 505 8.37 -40.58 1.86
C SER A 505 9.09 -39.43 2.59
N GLN A 506 10.00 -39.76 3.52
CA GLN A 506 10.83 -38.78 4.23
C GLN A 506 11.68 -37.90 3.29
N MET A 507 12.23 -38.47 2.21
CA MET A 507 13.01 -37.71 1.21
C MET A 507 12.12 -36.73 0.42
N MET A 508 10.88 -37.13 0.10
CA MET A 508 9.91 -36.29 -0.62
C MET A 508 9.43 -35.13 0.27
N SER A 509 9.03 -35.43 1.50
CA SER A 509 8.61 -34.44 2.51
C SER A 509 9.70 -33.41 2.80
N LEU A 510 10.97 -33.82 2.78
CA LEU A 510 12.11 -32.93 3.06
C LEU A 510 12.31 -31.85 1.97
N VAL A 511 11.86 -32.10 0.74
CA VAL A 511 11.96 -31.16 -0.40
C VAL A 511 10.62 -30.45 -0.69
N GLY A 512 9.52 -30.95 -0.13
CA GLY A 512 8.18 -30.41 -0.34
C GLY A 512 7.60 -30.68 -1.73
N CYS A 513 7.95 -31.82 -2.33
CA CYS A 513 7.45 -32.27 -3.64
C CYS A 513 7.43 -33.80 -3.73
N SER A 514 6.57 -34.36 -4.57
CA SER A 514 6.44 -35.81 -4.79
C SER A 514 6.28 -36.11 -6.29
N GLY A 515 6.14 -37.40 -6.64
CA GLY A 515 5.91 -37.81 -8.03
C GLY A 515 6.99 -37.33 -9.00
N GLU A 516 6.57 -36.92 -10.20
CA GLU A 516 7.45 -36.54 -11.30
C GLU A 516 8.39 -35.36 -10.98
N GLU A 517 7.95 -34.43 -10.13
CA GLU A 517 8.77 -33.30 -9.66
C GLU A 517 10.01 -33.78 -8.90
N PHE A 518 9.81 -34.74 -7.99
CA PHE A 518 10.91 -35.36 -7.23
C PHE A 518 11.81 -36.19 -8.16
N GLU A 519 11.25 -36.85 -9.18
CA GLU A 519 12.04 -37.54 -10.21
C GLU A 519 12.86 -36.56 -11.07
N SER A 520 12.35 -35.36 -11.34
CA SER A 520 13.07 -34.29 -12.03
C SER A 520 14.25 -33.78 -11.19
N ILE A 521 14.03 -33.55 -9.89
CA ILE A 521 15.09 -33.20 -8.94
C ILE A 521 16.18 -34.28 -8.89
N LEU A 522 15.83 -35.55 -8.72
CA LEU A 522 16.82 -36.64 -8.70
C LEU A 522 17.60 -36.77 -10.02
N ARG A 523 16.94 -36.57 -11.17
CA ARG A 523 17.62 -36.49 -12.47
C ARG A 523 18.61 -35.32 -12.54
N SER A 524 18.25 -34.14 -12.03
CA SER A 524 19.13 -32.95 -11.97
C SER A 524 20.34 -33.09 -11.02
N LEU A 525 20.27 -34.03 -10.08
CA LEU A 525 21.36 -34.41 -9.18
C LEU A 525 22.27 -35.50 -9.79
N GLY A 526 21.95 -36.00 -10.98
CA GLY A 526 22.71 -37.02 -11.69
C GLY A 526 22.32 -38.46 -11.33
N TYR A 527 21.11 -38.71 -10.83
CA TYR A 527 20.56 -40.05 -10.67
C TYR A 527 19.70 -40.47 -11.86
N ARG A 528 19.65 -41.77 -12.13
CA ARG A 528 18.75 -42.39 -13.10
C ARG A 528 17.83 -43.40 -12.40
N LYS A 529 16.56 -43.40 -12.81
CA LYS A 529 15.55 -44.38 -12.42
C LYS A 529 15.85 -45.72 -13.10
N GLN A 530 15.78 -46.81 -12.36
CA GLN A 530 15.93 -48.17 -12.87
C GLN A 530 14.97 -49.10 -12.11
N THR A 531 14.08 -49.78 -12.83
CA THR A 531 13.28 -50.85 -12.24
C THR A 531 14.16 -52.08 -12.05
N ILE A 532 14.12 -52.70 -10.87
CA ILE A 532 14.85 -53.92 -10.55
C ILE A 532 13.88 -54.88 -9.87
N LYS A 533 13.88 -56.14 -10.30
CA LYS A 533 13.12 -57.20 -9.64
C LYS A 533 13.82 -57.58 -8.34
N ARG A 534 13.16 -57.35 -7.21
CA ARG A 534 13.70 -57.67 -5.88
C ARG A 534 12.84 -58.75 -5.25
N GLN A 535 13.45 -59.87 -4.92
CA GLN A 535 12.85 -60.84 -4.02
C GLN A 535 12.93 -60.26 -2.61
N ILE A 536 11.78 -59.89 -2.05
CA ILE A 536 11.66 -59.44 -0.67
C ILE A 536 11.48 -60.70 0.17
N ALA A 537 12.39 -60.96 1.12
CA ALA A 537 12.14 -61.96 2.14
C ALA A 537 10.88 -61.55 2.91
N ALA A 538 9.90 -62.47 3.03
CA ALA A 538 8.61 -62.17 3.66
C ALA A 538 8.83 -61.47 5.01
N PRO A 539 8.07 -60.41 5.33
CA PRO A 539 8.26 -59.71 6.60
C PRO A 539 8.08 -60.71 7.73
N ALA A 540 9.07 -60.80 8.63
CA ALA A 540 8.90 -61.54 9.87
C ALA A 540 7.63 -60.99 10.56
N PRO A 541 6.67 -61.85 10.92
CA PRO A 541 5.37 -61.38 11.37
C PRO A 541 5.54 -60.50 12.60
N ALA A 542 4.89 -59.33 12.58
CA ALA A 542 4.73 -58.53 13.78
C ALA A 542 4.05 -59.42 14.83
N GLN A 543 4.64 -59.51 16.02
CA GLN A 543 3.99 -60.17 17.15
C GLN A 543 2.80 -59.31 17.58
N SER A 544 1.63 -59.63 17.04
CA SER A 544 0.35 -59.16 17.55
C SER A 544 0.20 -59.66 18.98
N ALA A 545 0.15 -58.73 19.94
CA ALA A 545 -0.25 -59.03 21.31
C ALA A 545 -1.65 -59.70 21.29
N PRO A 546 -1.92 -60.68 22.19
CA PRO A 546 -3.21 -61.33 22.23
C PRO A 546 -4.29 -60.36 22.75
N ALA A 547 -5.42 -60.30 22.05
CA ALA A 547 -6.64 -59.71 22.58
C ALA A 547 -7.32 -60.72 23.52
N PRO A 548 -7.68 -60.34 24.76
CA PRO A 548 -8.51 -61.16 25.63
C PRO A 548 -10.00 -60.91 25.33
N ASP A 549 -10.82 -61.95 25.42
CA ASP A 549 -12.28 -61.88 25.26
C ASP A 549 -13.00 -62.02 26.62
N ALA A 550 -14.19 -61.41 26.71
CA ALA A 550 -15.25 -61.46 27.72
C ALA A 550 -14.98 -61.94 29.19
N ALA A 551 -15.05 -60.98 30.14
CA ALA A 551 -16.02 -60.84 31.26
C ALA A 551 -16.58 -62.06 32.07
N PRO A 552 -17.07 -61.90 33.33
CA PRO A 552 -16.83 -60.87 34.37
C PRO A 552 -16.64 -61.44 35.82
N GLU A 553 -16.72 -60.53 36.82
CA GLU A 553 -17.07 -60.69 38.27
C GLU A 553 -16.00 -60.64 39.40
N GLU A 554 -16.28 -59.67 40.30
CA GLU A 554 -16.03 -59.47 41.74
C GLU A 554 -14.64 -59.44 42.43
N ALA A 555 -14.37 -58.23 42.98
CA ALA A 555 -13.95 -57.91 44.36
C ALA A 555 -12.77 -58.63 45.05
N GLN A 556 -11.70 -57.87 45.38
CA GLN A 556 -11.41 -57.41 46.76
C GLN A 556 -10.12 -56.53 46.87
N MET A 557 -10.18 -55.52 47.73
CA MET A 557 -9.05 -54.80 48.37
C MET A 557 -8.46 -55.65 49.53
N PRO A 558 -7.28 -55.37 50.15
CA PRO A 558 -6.66 -54.04 50.35
C PRO A 558 -5.11 -53.95 50.25
N ALA A 559 -4.59 -52.78 50.62
CA ALA A 559 -3.17 -52.37 50.57
C ALA A 559 -2.48 -52.36 51.95
N GLU A 560 -1.14 -52.18 52.00
CA GLU A 560 -0.44 -51.65 53.18
C GLU A 560 0.92 -50.94 52.87
N ALA A 561 1.16 -49.80 53.56
CA ALA A 561 2.41 -49.03 53.87
C ALA A 561 3.59 -48.93 52.85
N ALA A 562 4.05 -47.75 52.35
CA ALA A 562 4.62 -46.52 52.99
C ALA A 562 6.14 -46.63 53.37
N PRO A 563 6.94 -45.54 53.58
CA PRO A 563 6.74 -44.06 53.45
C PRO A 563 7.61 -43.42 52.31
N THR A 564 7.51 -42.16 51.84
CA THR A 564 7.30 -40.78 52.38
C THR A 564 8.58 -40.01 52.75
N GLU A 565 8.89 -38.94 51.99
CA GLU A 565 9.18 -37.54 52.38
C GLU A 565 9.19 -36.71 51.08
N GLU A 566 8.21 -35.85 50.77
CA GLU A 566 7.85 -34.54 51.38
C GLU A 566 8.87 -33.44 50.96
N ALA A 567 8.49 -32.28 50.41
CA ALA A 567 7.32 -31.45 50.76
C ALA A 567 6.48 -30.92 49.58
N ALA A 568 5.17 -30.83 49.83
CA ALA A 568 4.20 -29.94 49.21
C ALA A 568 3.97 -28.75 50.19
N PRO A 569 2.83 -28.01 50.23
CA PRO A 569 1.72 -27.81 49.29
C PRO A 569 1.48 -26.27 49.08
N VAL A 570 0.35 -25.66 48.68
CA VAL A 570 -1.10 -25.97 48.54
C VAL A 570 -1.64 -25.00 47.45
N ASP A 571 -2.36 -25.43 46.40
CA ASP A 571 -3.83 -25.67 46.32
C ASP A 571 -4.70 -24.40 46.28
N ALA A 572 -5.87 -24.33 45.61
CA ALA A 572 -6.59 -25.24 44.69
C ALA A 572 -7.61 -24.42 43.85
N VAL A 573 -7.81 -24.69 42.55
CA VAL A 573 -8.91 -25.49 41.92
C VAL A 573 -10.35 -25.02 42.23
N GLU A 574 -11.14 -24.72 41.18
CA GLU A 574 -12.52 -25.22 40.89
C GLU A 574 -13.06 -24.52 39.61
N SER A 575 -13.05 -25.18 38.43
CA SER A 575 -14.14 -25.95 37.77
C SER A 575 -15.20 -25.13 37.00
N ALA A 576 -15.53 -25.57 35.79
CA ALA A 576 -16.53 -24.97 34.90
C ALA A 576 -17.94 -25.60 35.06
N PRO A 577 -18.98 -25.02 34.43
CA PRO A 577 -19.69 -25.78 33.39
C PRO A 577 -20.17 -24.96 32.15
N GLU A 578 -20.63 -25.67 31.13
CA GLU A 578 -21.26 -25.17 29.88
C GLU A 578 -22.73 -24.71 30.07
N ALA A 579 -23.24 -23.83 29.17
CA ALA A 579 -24.50 -24.05 28.41
C ALA A 579 -24.95 -22.86 27.49
N THR A 580 -24.96 -23.11 26.18
CA THR A 580 -26.00 -22.77 25.14
C THR A 580 -26.62 -21.36 24.91
N ALA A 581 -26.48 -20.93 23.63
CA ALA A 581 -27.52 -20.44 22.68
C ALA A 581 -27.95 -18.96 22.62
N GLY A 582 -28.09 -18.44 21.39
CA GLY A 582 -28.61 -17.09 21.07
C GLY A 582 -28.17 -16.54 19.70
N GLU A 583 -29.00 -16.80 18.69
CA GLU A 583 -29.01 -16.31 17.28
C GLU A 583 -28.71 -14.80 17.08
N GLN A 584 -27.87 -14.41 16.12
CA GLN A 584 -28.14 -14.18 14.67
C GLN A 584 -29.04 -12.98 14.34
N GLU A 585 -28.46 -11.95 13.68
CA GLU A 585 -29.13 -11.22 12.60
C GLU A 585 -28.07 -10.79 11.57
N ALA A 586 -28.37 -10.93 10.27
CA ALA A 586 -27.45 -10.67 9.15
C ALA A 586 -28.22 -10.24 7.90
N ALA A 587 -27.68 -9.29 7.12
CA ALA A 587 -28.10 -8.98 5.74
C ALA A 587 -27.05 -8.04 5.06
N PRO A 588 -27.12 -7.75 3.74
CA PRO A 588 -26.53 -8.62 2.72
C PRO A 588 -25.80 -7.86 1.57
N ILE A 589 -24.91 -8.50 0.79
CA ILE A 589 -24.63 -8.06 -0.59
C ILE A 589 -24.45 -9.28 -1.54
N GLU A 590 -25.45 -9.41 -2.41
CA GLU A 590 -25.50 -9.83 -3.83
C GLU A 590 -24.56 -10.90 -4.41
N ALA A 591 -25.19 -11.80 -5.17
CA ALA A 591 -24.58 -12.77 -6.07
C ALA A 591 -24.91 -12.44 -7.54
N VAL A 592 -24.09 -12.93 -8.47
CA VAL A 592 -24.47 -13.11 -9.88
C VAL A 592 -23.90 -14.44 -10.40
N GLU A 593 -24.66 -15.12 -11.26
CA GLU A 593 -24.54 -16.56 -11.53
C GLU A 593 -23.40 -16.98 -12.48
N ALA A 594 -22.99 -18.25 -12.35
CA ALA A 594 -22.50 -19.05 -13.48
C ALA A 594 -22.93 -20.53 -13.31
N VAL A 595 -23.90 -20.91 -14.14
CA VAL A 595 -24.60 -22.22 -14.31
C VAL A 595 -23.75 -23.49 -14.08
N GLU A 596 -24.35 -24.46 -13.38
CA GLU A 596 -23.89 -25.84 -13.24
C GLU A 596 -24.83 -26.81 -14.01
N ALA A 597 -24.31 -27.91 -14.55
CA ALA A 597 -25.09 -29.00 -15.14
C ALA A 597 -24.42 -30.37 -14.87
N PRO A 598 -25.19 -31.45 -14.61
CA PRO A 598 -24.67 -32.65 -13.97
C PRO A 598 -24.20 -33.74 -14.95
N VAL A 599 -23.44 -34.72 -14.44
CA VAL A 599 -23.16 -35.99 -15.12
C VAL A 599 -23.49 -37.18 -14.23
N GLU A 600 -24.18 -38.15 -14.81
CA GLU A 600 -24.81 -39.29 -14.13
C GLU A 600 -23.81 -40.39 -13.73
N ALA A 601 -24.15 -41.11 -12.66
CA ALA A 601 -23.51 -42.38 -12.31
C ALA A 601 -24.26 -43.54 -12.98
N ILE A 602 -23.53 -44.38 -13.73
CA ILE A 602 -24.08 -45.62 -14.31
C ILE A 602 -23.60 -46.81 -13.47
N THR A 603 -24.57 -47.59 -12.99
CA THR A 603 -24.37 -48.88 -12.30
C THR A 603 -24.33 -50.04 -13.29
N ALA A 604 -23.60 -51.11 -12.95
CA ALA A 604 -23.74 -52.42 -13.59
C ALA A 604 -23.58 -53.51 -12.51
N PRO A 605 -24.49 -54.51 -12.44
CA PRO A 605 -24.45 -55.55 -11.42
C PRO A 605 -23.61 -56.75 -11.85
N VAL A 606 -23.17 -57.56 -10.89
CA VAL A 606 -22.70 -58.94 -11.13
C VAL A 606 -23.45 -59.87 -10.18
N ASP A 607 -23.92 -60.97 -10.75
CA ASP A 607 -24.86 -61.94 -10.17
C ASP A 607 -24.19 -62.91 -9.17
N ALA A 608 -24.99 -63.58 -8.34
CA ALA A 608 -24.50 -64.47 -7.30
C ALA A 608 -25.33 -65.77 -7.17
N ALA A 609 -24.67 -66.93 -7.31
CA ALA A 609 -25.15 -68.21 -6.78
C ALA A 609 -23.98 -69.21 -6.54
N PRO A 610 -24.09 -70.18 -5.59
CA PRO A 610 -22.92 -70.79 -4.94
C PRO A 610 -22.83 -72.35 -4.99
N VAL A 611 -21.60 -72.89 -4.83
CA VAL A 611 -21.18 -74.18 -4.20
C VAL A 611 -19.64 -74.29 -4.30
N ASP A 612 -18.85 -74.98 -3.45
CA ASP A 612 -19.05 -75.70 -2.17
C ASP A 612 -17.77 -75.59 -1.28
N ALA A 613 -17.62 -76.38 -0.21
CA ALA A 613 -16.52 -76.32 0.76
C ALA A 613 -15.46 -77.47 0.71
N ALA A 614 -14.42 -77.32 1.54
CA ALA A 614 -13.34 -78.27 1.92
C ALA A 614 -12.01 -78.20 1.10
N PRO A 615 -10.88 -78.71 1.64
CA PRO A 615 -10.09 -77.94 2.60
C PRO A 615 -8.60 -77.78 2.22
N VAL A 616 -7.87 -77.05 3.08
CA VAL A 616 -6.43 -76.75 3.06
C VAL A 616 -5.50 -77.74 2.35
N ASP A 617 -4.59 -77.22 1.54
CA ASP A 617 -3.27 -77.84 1.35
C ASP A 617 -2.14 -76.78 1.38
N ALA A 618 -1.01 -77.15 1.98
CA ALA A 618 0.05 -76.24 2.37
C ALA A 618 0.99 -75.92 1.18
N THR A 619 0.66 -74.87 0.42
CA THR A 619 1.56 -74.40 -0.64
C THR A 619 2.55 -73.37 -0.09
N THR A 620 3.80 -73.81 0.09
CA THR A 620 4.99 -72.99 0.35
C THR A 620 4.97 -71.68 -0.44
N SER A 621 4.97 -70.53 0.24
CA SER A 621 5.04 -69.24 -0.44
C SER A 621 6.40 -69.06 -1.10
N ALA A 622 6.44 -69.23 -2.43
CA ALA A 622 7.56 -68.80 -3.24
C ALA A 622 7.78 -67.28 -3.03
N PRO A 623 9.03 -66.78 -3.03
CA PRO A 623 9.29 -65.37 -2.83
C PRO A 623 8.63 -64.55 -3.94
N ALA A 624 7.70 -63.68 -3.58
CA ALA A 624 7.07 -62.77 -4.53
C ALA A 624 8.13 -61.82 -5.09
N GLU A 625 8.40 -61.91 -6.39
CA GLU A 625 9.23 -60.94 -7.09
C GLU A 625 8.47 -59.63 -7.23
N ILE A 626 8.86 -58.63 -6.45
CA ILE A 626 8.28 -57.29 -6.51
C ILE A 626 9.18 -56.41 -7.37
N GLU A 627 8.61 -55.73 -8.35
CA GLU A 627 9.33 -54.74 -9.16
C GLU A 627 9.54 -53.47 -8.34
N VAL A 628 10.76 -53.28 -7.84
CA VAL A 628 11.11 -52.12 -7.02
C VAL A 628 11.80 -51.07 -7.89
N THR A 629 11.33 -49.83 -7.81
CA THR A 629 11.99 -48.69 -8.47
C THR A 629 13.19 -48.25 -7.65
N VAL A 630 14.39 -48.32 -8.24
CA VAL A 630 15.66 -48.01 -7.58
C VAL A 630 16.41 -46.92 -8.35
N TRP A 631 17.04 -46.00 -7.62
CA TRP A 631 17.83 -44.90 -8.17
C TRP A 631 19.33 -45.20 -8.08
N ARG A 632 20.02 -45.13 -9.23
CA ARG A 632 21.48 -45.26 -9.32
C ARG A 632 22.12 -43.97 -9.82
N MET A 633 23.34 -43.68 -9.38
CA MET A 633 24.11 -42.55 -9.91
C MET A 633 24.47 -42.81 -11.38
N ALA A 634 24.21 -41.85 -12.26
CA ALA A 634 24.51 -41.97 -13.68
C ALA A 634 26.05 -42.02 -13.90
N PRO A 635 26.55 -42.86 -14.83
CA PRO A 635 27.97 -42.86 -15.15
C PRO A 635 28.38 -41.51 -15.75
N ARG A 636 29.49 -40.93 -15.28
CA ARG A 636 30.02 -39.60 -15.69
C ARG A 636 30.44 -39.50 -17.17
N ARG A 637 30.23 -40.54 -17.96
CA ARG A 637 30.52 -40.60 -19.39
C ARG A 637 29.40 -41.45 -20.02
N PRO A 638 28.71 -40.98 -21.08
CA PRO A 638 27.85 -41.87 -21.83
C PRO A 638 28.72 -43.01 -22.39
N PRO A 639 28.23 -44.26 -22.41
CA PRO A 639 28.94 -45.32 -23.12
C PRO A 639 29.04 -44.90 -24.58
N GLN A 640 30.26 -44.75 -25.10
CA GLN A 640 30.42 -44.48 -26.52
C GLN A 640 29.76 -45.63 -27.30
N PRO A 641 28.87 -45.36 -28.27
CA PRO A 641 28.38 -46.41 -29.14
C PRO A 641 29.59 -47.06 -29.81
N LYS A 642 29.72 -48.39 -29.68
CA LYS A 642 30.81 -49.14 -30.30
C LYS A 642 30.77 -48.86 -31.80
N ARG A 643 31.76 -48.11 -32.29
CA ARG A 643 31.92 -47.79 -33.70
C ARG A 643 32.04 -49.12 -34.47
N PRO A 644 31.23 -49.39 -35.51
CA PRO A 644 31.33 -50.63 -36.26
C PRO A 644 32.72 -50.72 -36.93
N PRO A 645 33.26 -51.93 -37.12
CA PRO A 645 34.57 -52.09 -37.74
C PRO A 645 34.54 -51.55 -39.17
N LYS A 646 35.46 -50.64 -39.47
CA LYS A 646 35.64 -50.11 -40.83
C LYS A 646 36.21 -51.25 -41.68
N ARG A 647 35.46 -51.71 -42.68
CA ARG A 647 36.01 -52.55 -43.75
C ARG A 647 37.11 -51.76 -44.47
N ASP A 648 38.26 -52.40 -44.63
CA ASP A 648 39.21 -51.99 -45.67
C ASP A 648 38.57 -52.24 -47.03
N ASP A 649 38.63 -51.24 -47.90
CA ASP A 649 38.86 -51.45 -49.31
C ASP A 649 39.84 -50.38 -49.77
N ARG A 650 40.98 -50.86 -50.28
CA ARG A 650 41.97 -50.05 -50.99
C ARG A 650 41.59 -50.14 -52.47
N ASP A 651 41.50 -49.01 -53.15
CA ASP A 651 42.21 -48.77 -54.42
C ASP A 651 41.73 -47.48 -55.08
N ALA A 652 42.67 -46.56 -55.30
CA ALA A 652 42.72 -45.51 -56.33
C ALA A 652 43.70 -44.40 -55.87
N ALA A 653 44.98 -44.59 -56.11
CA ALA A 653 45.95 -43.49 -56.05
C ALA A 653 45.95 -42.74 -57.39
N GLN A 654 45.94 -41.40 -57.38
CA GLN A 654 46.88 -40.53 -58.13
C GLN A 654 46.52 -39.03 -58.03
N ALA A 655 47.54 -38.20 -58.31
CA ALA A 655 47.49 -36.77 -58.66
C ALA A 655 47.06 -35.72 -57.60
N ALA A 656 48.07 -35.11 -56.97
CA ALA A 656 48.14 -33.66 -56.75
C ALA A 656 48.95 -33.06 -57.95
N PRO A 657 48.97 -31.73 -58.26
CA PRO A 657 48.98 -30.62 -57.30
C PRO A 657 48.31 -29.27 -57.73
N GLN A 658 48.56 -28.21 -56.93
CA GLN A 658 48.43 -26.77 -57.21
C GLN A 658 47.02 -26.11 -57.25
N HIS A 659 46.68 -25.35 -56.21
CA HIS A 659 46.73 -23.88 -56.26
C HIS A 659 46.77 -23.26 -54.85
N ARG A 660 47.34 -22.06 -54.70
CA ARG A 660 47.55 -21.40 -53.40
C ARG A 660 47.41 -19.88 -53.52
N GLU A 661 46.25 -19.35 -53.12
CA GLU A 661 45.93 -17.93 -52.96
C GLU A 661 45.05 -17.77 -51.70
N ALA A 662 45.01 -16.65 -50.97
CA ALA A 662 45.78 -15.41 -51.05
C ALA A 662 46.21 -14.96 -49.64
N ARG A 663 47.31 -14.20 -49.55
CA ARG A 663 47.85 -13.63 -48.30
C ARG A 663 47.79 -12.11 -48.38
N GLY A 664 47.09 -11.46 -47.45
CA GLY A 664 47.09 -10.00 -47.36
C GLY A 664 48.40 -9.47 -46.77
N GLU A 665 48.97 -8.43 -47.38
CA GLU A 665 50.22 -7.78 -46.93
C GLU A 665 50.05 -6.27 -46.64
N ARG A 666 51.07 -5.77 -45.93
CA ARG A 666 51.13 -4.54 -45.12
C ARG A 666 51.17 -3.23 -45.91
N ALA A 667 50.66 -2.17 -45.26
CA ALA A 667 51.16 -0.79 -45.06
C ALA A 667 52.28 -0.21 -45.97
N PRO A 668 52.31 1.14 -46.18
CA PRO A 668 53.16 1.97 -45.28
C PRO A 668 52.68 3.42 -45.00
N ARG A 669 53.48 4.14 -44.19
CA ARG A 669 53.32 5.54 -43.72
C ARG A 669 53.54 6.61 -44.80
N ARG A 670 53.10 7.85 -44.51
CA ARG A 670 53.81 9.08 -44.95
C ARG A 670 53.56 10.28 -44.03
N ASP A 671 54.63 11.00 -43.67
CA ASP A 671 54.60 12.27 -42.95
C ASP A 671 54.30 13.46 -43.89
N ARG A 672 53.85 14.59 -43.33
CA ARG A 672 54.06 15.91 -43.94
C ARG A 672 54.11 17.03 -42.89
N ASP A 673 55.30 17.60 -42.74
CA ASP A 673 55.57 18.85 -42.04
C ASP A 673 55.17 20.07 -42.89
N GLN A 674 54.84 21.21 -42.24
CA GLN A 674 55.44 22.54 -42.50
C GLN A 674 54.68 23.72 -41.83
N ASN A 675 55.40 24.44 -40.96
CA ASN A 675 55.65 25.91 -40.98
C ASN A 675 54.42 26.88 -40.85
N ARG A 676 54.39 27.98 -40.07
CA ARG A 676 55.45 28.98 -39.81
C ARG A 676 54.89 30.18 -38.98
N ASP A 677 55.72 30.78 -38.09
CA ASP A 677 55.67 32.17 -37.52
C ASP A 677 54.38 32.66 -36.78
N GLN A 678 54.38 33.67 -35.88
CA GLN A 678 55.35 34.75 -35.60
C GLN A 678 55.25 35.32 -34.15
N HIS A 679 56.33 35.97 -33.69
CA HIS A 679 56.54 36.87 -32.52
C HIS A 679 55.29 37.54 -31.84
N ARG A 680 55.29 37.95 -30.54
CA ARG A 680 56.27 38.90 -29.94
C ARG A 680 56.10 39.19 -28.41
N ASP A 681 57.23 39.17 -27.68
CA ASP A 681 57.71 40.02 -26.54
C ASP A 681 56.91 40.41 -25.26
N GLN A 682 57.64 40.27 -24.13
CA GLN A 682 57.88 41.23 -23.02
C GLN A 682 56.85 41.35 -21.85
N ASN A 683 57.23 41.03 -20.60
CA ASN A 683 58.03 41.79 -19.57
C ASN A 683 57.18 42.87 -18.84
N ARG A 684 57.31 43.17 -17.53
CA ARG A 684 58.23 42.71 -16.45
C ARG A 684 57.70 43.16 -15.05
N HIS A 685 58.35 42.65 -13.99
CA HIS A 685 58.40 43.12 -12.57
C HIS A 685 57.23 42.73 -11.64
N GLN A 686 57.43 42.20 -10.41
CA GLN A 686 58.31 42.58 -9.25
C GLN A 686 57.88 43.89 -8.54
N GLU A 687 57.88 44.04 -7.21
CA GLU A 687 58.05 43.10 -6.07
C GLU A 687 57.56 43.79 -4.77
N ARG A 688 57.50 43.05 -3.64
CA ARG A 688 57.66 43.50 -2.24
C ARG A 688 56.56 44.29 -1.48
N ALA A 689 56.05 43.56 -0.46
CA ALA A 689 56.23 43.83 0.98
C ALA A 689 55.31 44.80 1.75
N GLY A 690 55.12 44.48 3.04
CA GLY A 690 54.61 45.39 4.07
C GLY A 690 53.41 44.87 4.87
N GLY A 691 53.65 44.14 5.98
CA GLY A 691 52.59 43.75 6.91
C GLY A 691 52.49 44.65 8.13
N LYS A 692 51.31 44.68 8.78
CA LYS A 692 51.14 44.95 10.24
C LYS A 692 49.70 44.68 10.72
N LYS A 693 49.60 44.01 11.88
CA LYS A 693 48.47 44.06 12.84
C LYS A 693 48.89 44.99 14.01
N PRO A 694 48.07 45.23 15.05
CA PRO A 694 46.60 45.30 15.17
C PRO A 694 46.15 46.67 15.75
N PHE A 695 44.85 46.87 16.01
CA PHE A 695 44.39 47.85 17.00
C PHE A 695 43.22 47.33 17.85
N ARG A 696 43.24 47.64 19.15
CA ARG A 696 42.17 47.49 20.14
C ARG A 696 41.76 48.88 20.62
N LYS A 697 40.49 49.07 21.01
CA LYS A 697 40.15 49.91 22.18
C LYS A 697 38.79 49.54 22.79
N ASN A 698 38.70 49.72 24.10
CA ASN A 698 37.52 49.55 24.95
C ASN A 698 36.64 50.84 24.85
N ALA A 699 35.50 51.03 25.54
CA ALA A 699 35.01 50.42 26.77
C ALA A 699 33.50 50.65 27.04
N ASP A 700 32.99 49.94 28.05
CA ASP A 700 31.96 50.29 29.04
C ASP A 700 30.57 50.83 28.62
N ALA A 701 29.54 49.99 28.81
CA ALA A 701 28.28 50.39 29.46
C ALA A 701 27.45 49.17 29.94
N ALA A 702 27.23 49.08 31.25
CA ALA A 702 26.08 48.44 31.91
C ALA A 702 25.30 49.57 32.63
N PRO A 703 24.03 49.44 33.11
CA PRO A 703 23.38 48.20 33.56
C PRO A 703 21.85 48.06 33.30
N ARG A 704 21.29 46.88 33.55
CA ARG A 704 20.28 46.62 34.62
C ARG A 704 19.69 45.20 34.55
N GLN A 705 19.55 44.58 35.72
CA GLN A 705 18.83 43.33 35.92
C GLN A 705 17.35 43.61 36.24
N TYR A 706 16.47 42.68 35.90
CA TYR A 706 15.26 42.41 36.67
C TYR A 706 15.09 40.90 36.82
N SER A 707 14.54 40.49 37.97
CA SER A 707 14.49 39.12 38.45
C SER A 707 13.09 38.53 38.41
N SER A 708 13.01 37.21 38.22
CA SER A 708 12.06 36.37 38.94
C SER A 708 12.60 34.94 39.03
N ALA A 709 12.61 34.39 40.24
CA ALA A 709 12.98 32.98 40.46
C ALA A 709 11.74 32.09 40.32
N PRO A 710 11.87 30.83 39.86
CA PRO A 710 10.75 29.91 39.81
C PRO A 710 10.27 29.57 41.23
N ARG A 711 8.95 29.68 41.45
CA ARG A 711 8.30 29.32 42.70
C ARG A 711 8.18 27.79 42.76
N ARG A 712 8.59 27.19 43.89
CA ARG A 712 8.41 25.75 44.14
C ARG A 712 6.95 25.35 43.97
N GLU A 713 6.68 24.37 43.13
CA GLU A 713 5.38 23.70 43.06
C GLU A 713 5.15 22.86 44.31
N ARG A 714 3.90 22.83 44.79
CA ARG A 714 3.45 21.88 45.81
C ARG A 714 3.06 20.58 45.11
N GLY A 715 3.36 19.44 45.74
CA GLY A 715 2.86 18.14 45.26
C GLY A 715 1.32 18.06 45.31
N PRO A 716 0.71 17.19 44.47
CA PRO A 716 -0.74 17.05 44.39
C PRO A 716 -1.36 16.45 45.66
N ASP A 717 -2.63 16.79 45.87
CA ASP A 717 -3.43 16.43 47.05
C ASP A 717 -3.76 14.92 47.08
N PRO A 718 -3.47 14.18 48.17
CA PRO A 718 -3.58 12.72 48.23
C PRO A 718 -4.99 12.13 48.05
N ASN A 719 -6.06 12.94 48.09
CA ASN A 719 -7.44 12.47 47.87
C ASN A 719 -8.02 12.83 46.48
N SER A 720 -7.17 13.26 45.52
CA SER A 720 -7.60 13.47 44.13
C SER A 720 -7.67 12.14 43.34
N PRO A 721 -8.72 11.89 42.51
CA PRO A 721 -8.79 10.69 41.68
C PRO A 721 -7.63 10.57 40.66
N PHE A 722 -6.94 11.68 40.35
CA PHE A 722 -5.75 11.68 39.49
C PHE A 722 -4.47 11.17 40.18
N ALA A 723 -4.44 11.10 41.52
CA ALA A 723 -3.32 10.49 42.25
C ALA A 723 -3.22 8.98 41.98
N VAL A 724 -4.36 8.31 41.81
CA VAL A 724 -4.44 6.88 41.45
C VAL A 724 -3.84 6.62 40.06
N LEU A 725 -4.11 7.49 39.09
CA LEU A 725 -3.52 7.41 37.75
C LEU A 725 -2.01 7.72 37.76
N ALA A 726 -1.54 8.62 38.62
CA ALA A 726 -0.11 8.88 38.79
C ALA A 726 0.63 7.66 39.38
N ALA A 727 0.03 6.98 40.37
CA ALA A 727 0.57 5.74 40.94
C ALA A 727 0.58 4.58 39.91
N LEU A 728 -0.49 4.42 39.12
CA LEU A 728 -0.54 3.45 38.01
C LEU A 728 0.52 3.74 36.94
N LYS A 729 0.75 5.01 36.61
CA LYS A 729 1.78 5.41 35.63
C LYS A 729 3.21 5.23 36.15
N ALA A 730 3.43 5.32 37.47
CA ALA A 730 4.71 4.96 38.09
C ALA A 730 4.95 3.45 38.06
N ASN A 731 3.93 2.64 38.36
CA ASN A 731 4.03 1.17 38.36
C ASN A 731 4.26 0.56 36.97
N MET A 732 3.85 1.22 35.88
CA MET A 732 4.10 0.73 34.51
C MET A 732 5.49 1.08 33.93
N ASN A 733 6.27 1.94 34.60
CA ASN A 733 7.56 2.45 34.08
C ASN A 733 8.80 1.89 34.83
N GLY A 734 8.65 0.84 35.64
CA GLY A 734 9.75 0.18 36.34
C GLY A 734 10.37 -0.98 35.55
N GLU A 735 11.59 -0.80 35.03
CA GLU A 735 12.43 -1.91 34.56
C GLU A 735 12.88 -2.82 35.73
N PRO A 736 13.17 -4.10 35.48
CA PRO A 736 13.28 -5.11 36.53
C PRO A 736 14.57 -5.01 37.33
N LYS A 737 14.47 -5.27 38.64
CA LYS A 737 15.61 -5.67 39.47
C LYS A 737 15.66 -7.19 39.60
N ALA A 738 16.87 -7.72 39.54
CA ALA A 738 17.13 -9.14 39.63
C ALA A 738 17.01 -9.68 41.07
N GLU A 739 16.50 -10.90 41.17
CA GLU A 739 17.04 -11.97 42.01
C GLU A 739 17.53 -13.10 41.08
#